data_AF-A0A8C1MPC8-F1
#
_entry.id   AF-A0A8C1MPC8-F1
#
_cell.length_a   1.000
_cell.length_b   1.000
_cell.length_c   1.000
_cell.angle_alpha   90.00
_cell.angle_beta   90.00
_cell.angle_gamma   90.00
#
_symmetry.space_group_name_H-M   'P 1'
#
loop_
_entity.id
_entity.type
_entity.pdbx_description
1 polymer ?
#
loop_
_entity_poly.entity_id
_entity_poly.type
_entity_poly.pdbx_seq_one_letter_code
_entity_poly.pdbx_strand_id
1 'polypeptide(L)'
;MKAKSILKDQKEHSCKYLDDNVHVNFSFIPLVLERNSVAKTPQCKIKSKNKKCKKLRPKKLRAYIPNEEQALSPVDLLKWQDKNILIIGKPGVGKTTVVQEMLRLWSEKDGREIDYMFYFDESVLAHSSNIASLQSILFDVYLKPMENDRMDVFKDIEENSENVVLILDGVTDFGKHSILWKIMNHELLPDAKIVITCRSEVEYEPLFRKWPTQKVYVQGFSKESINTYYHTMLGHDPVLLEVVLKNQELFSLSHVPLYASMIVDLMQFKNGTVCDHPHTVTEMYIHIFRAAVKKQIQQIDKYLKEIKDQVYYLMENAFNATMQKTLNVISCDETDISRAFLKMITIRDSPTSAMTYCAFLHNTMQEFFSALWLLGHPDEIEKVLQLCQTEEHKHMRHVLPFLCGLLSEHNIRLLKCLFPEDQIKKTSDWFIEKLLDTFLQPQSEESEDSEEFDLLFVSQCLYELQSPKACLMFLEKMDHQLEPEEDLDPHQCCALSYVIAQSRDKEVYLNLEDCTIADVGMNMMLSCSPNIRLNICKEPLEQTTFFLEFFHKASQCCCSFFDQRYNYNHEPLNALLDLCSHVKNYETQTGRSFLPALQSVFQSTPDVWIIDLSQRKSSVLLEVLKLQTEKKPVELRGCSEEESEMMSFLQCLPYISQLRISHLSERVQKRLLLELFIKAAEIETQTGEQMLKLLTSGFIYSFFPYRWTFSTDWSDFLLIFYSHVKDYETQTGRSLLPALQSVFQSTPDVWIIDLSQRKSSVLLEVLKLQTEKKPVELRGCSEEESEVMSLLQCLPYISQLRFYLWNGISAAQFVLKLFIKAAEIERQTGEQMLKLLSSVCTYSSFPYERTYRIKQSDFLLDLCSHVKDYETQTGWIFLPALQKVFQSAPDVWIIDFSQRKSSVLLEVLKLRTENKPVELFECSEEESEMMSFLQCLPYISQLSFEDVYNQDRWMSAVRFLLNLSVAAVESDTDTGTRFTTLSSVCSYKTFPLGFDEYDHFCQSDFLLDLCSHVKDYETQTGRSLLPGLQSVFQLPDVWIIDLSRRKSSVLLEVLKLQTEKKRVELLECSEEESEVMSFLQCLPYISQLRFDYWNNSLAIQSVLILFIEAAEIETQTGEQMLKLLSSVCTYSSFPYEMTDIIKQSDFLLDLYSHVKDYETQTGRSLLPALQSVFQLPDVWIIDLSQRKSSVLLEVLKLQTEKKPVELRGCSEEEREVISFLQCLPYISQLRYLNFWIFIFQNFNQYHFIFYFVNVTNMYCFK
;
A
#
# COMPACT_ATOMS: atom_id res chain seq x y z
N MET A 1 17.90 57.03 41.08
CA MET A 1 16.80 57.47 41.97
C MET A 1 15.54 57.84 41.21
N LYS A 2 15.61 58.67 40.16
CA LYS A 2 14.45 59.04 39.32
C LYS A 2 13.71 57.83 38.71
N ALA A 3 14.44 56.91 38.07
CA ALA A 3 13.91 55.64 37.56
C ALA A 3 13.16 54.80 38.62
N LYS A 4 13.67 54.73 39.84
CA LYS A 4 13.04 53.98 40.95
C LYS A 4 11.70 54.56 41.40
N SER A 5 11.51 55.88 41.30
CA SER A 5 10.22 56.53 41.61
C SER A 5 9.18 56.21 40.54
N ILE A 6 9.59 56.29 39.27
CA ILE A 6 8.71 56.03 38.12
C ILE A 6 8.32 54.55 38.04
N LEU A 7 9.24 53.64 38.39
CA LEU A 7 8.96 52.21 38.52
C LEU A 7 7.91 51.91 39.60
N LYS A 8 7.92 52.66 40.71
CA LYS A 8 6.90 52.52 41.74
C LYS A 8 5.52 52.92 41.20
N ASP A 9 5.45 54.04 40.48
CA ASP A 9 4.22 54.51 39.84
C ASP A 9 3.74 53.53 38.75
N GLN A 10 4.66 52.93 37.98
CA GLN A 10 4.36 51.90 36.97
C GLN A 10 3.77 50.64 37.58
N LYS A 11 4.33 50.17 38.71
CA LYS A 11 3.82 49.00 39.43
C LYS A 11 2.44 49.27 40.01
N GLU A 12 2.22 50.43 40.63
CA GLU A 12 0.90 50.84 41.13
C GLU A 12 -0.14 50.96 40.00
N HIS A 13 0.25 51.48 38.82
CA HIS A 13 -0.63 51.58 37.66
C HIS A 13 -0.93 50.22 37.04
N SER A 14 0.03 49.30 37.02
CA SER A 14 -0.16 47.92 36.53
C SER A 14 -1.14 47.15 37.43
N CYS A 15 -1.05 47.32 38.76
CA CYS A 15 -2.03 46.77 39.70
C CYS A 15 -3.43 47.35 39.48
N LYS A 16 -3.55 48.68 39.29
CA LYS A 16 -4.84 49.32 38.96
C LYS A 16 -5.44 48.83 37.64
N TYR A 17 -4.61 48.64 36.62
CA TYR A 17 -5.06 48.11 35.32
C TYR A 17 -5.63 46.68 35.44
N LEU A 18 -5.10 45.87 36.36
CA LEU A 18 -5.63 44.54 36.67
C LEU A 18 -6.94 44.61 37.49
N ASP A 19 -7.12 45.64 38.34
CA ASP A 19 -8.30 45.84 39.19
C ASP A 19 -9.49 46.53 38.49
N ASP A 20 -9.24 47.48 37.57
CA ASP A 20 -10.30 48.27 36.89
C ASP A 20 -11.09 47.46 35.84
N ASN A 21 -10.61 46.27 35.45
CA ASN A 21 -11.19 45.48 34.36
C ASN A 21 -12.24 44.43 34.77
N VAL A 22 -12.49 44.17 36.06
CA VAL A 22 -13.55 43.23 36.50
C VAL A 22 -14.12 43.62 37.87
N HIS A 23 -15.44 43.48 38.06
CA HIS A 23 -16.13 43.58 39.36
C HIS A 23 -15.72 42.52 40.43
N VAL A 24 -14.60 41.81 40.23
CA VAL A 24 -14.08 40.71 41.07
C VAL A 24 -12.55 40.75 41.02
N ASN A 25 -11.88 40.61 42.16
CA ASN A 25 -10.42 40.49 42.25
C ASN A 25 -9.89 39.43 41.25
N PHE A 26 -8.92 39.79 40.39
CA PHE A 26 -8.30 38.86 39.45
C PHE A 26 -7.69 37.65 40.20
N SER A 27 -8.24 36.45 39.97
CA SER A 27 -7.74 35.20 40.52
C SER A 27 -7.26 34.28 39.39
N PHE A 28 -5.95 34.05 39.31
CA PHE A 28 -5.37 33.17 38.31
C PHE A 28 -5.60 31.70 38.67
N ILE A 29 -6.27 30.96 37.79
CA ILE A 29 -6.37 29.50 37.85
C ILE A 29 -5.34 28.91 36.88
N PRO A 30 -4.50 27.95 37.32
CA PRO A 30 -3.41 27.42 36.51
C PRO A 30 -3.85 26.91 35.14
N LEU A 31 -3.10 27.30 34.11
CA LEU A 31 -3.24 26.83 32.73
C LEU A 31 -2.03 25.96 32.39
N VAL A 32 -2.24 24.93 31.58
CA VAL A 32 -1.13 24.08 31.13
C VAL A 32 -0.41 24.76 29.95
N LEU A 33 0.90 24.92 30.13
CA LEU A 33 1.81 25.55 29.18
C LEU A 33 2.86 24.53 28.71
N GLU A 34 2.98 24.37 27.39
CA GLU A 34 3.88 23.36 26.79
C GLU A 34 4.94 23.97 25.87
N ARG A 35 6.13 23.32 25.82
CA ARG A 35 7.26 23.70 24.96
C ARG A 35 7.37 22.83 23.71
N ASN A 36 7.86 23.44 22.63
CA ASN A 36 8.09 22.78 21.34
C ASN A 36 9.16 21.65 21.34
N SER A 37 9.98 21.51 22.40
CA SER A 37 11.12 20.58 22.45
C SER A 37 10.81 19.14 22.89
N VAL A 38 9.58 18.80 23.28
CA VAL A 38 9.20 17.41 23.58
C VAL A 38 8.86 16.67 22.29
N ALA A 39 9.89 16.36 21.53
CA ALA A 39 9.88 15.25 20.60
C ALA A 39 9.85 13.94 21.41
N LYS A 40 8.67 13.53 21.90
CA LYS A 40 8.37 12.10 21.92
C LYS A 40 8.23 11.69 20.44
N THR A 41 9.34 11.23 19.88
CA THR A 41 9.38 10.55 18.59
C THR A 41 8.45 9.35 18.65
N PRO A 42 7.49 9.16 17.72
CA PRO A 42 7.05 7.83 17.39
C PRO A 42 8.27 7.14 16.77
N GLN A 43 8.78 6.11 17.42
CA GLN A 43 9.78 5.25 16.79
C GLN A 43 9.08 4.46 15.69
N CYS A 44 9.19 4.91 14.44
CA CYS A 44 8.99 4.01 13.31
C CYS A 44 9.97 4.38 12.19
N LYS A 45 11.15 3.73 12.23
CA LYS A 45 11.94 3.51 11.02
C LYS A 45 11.36 2.26 10.36
N ILE A 46 10.83 2.36 9.15
CA ILE A 46 11.08 1.46 8.00
C ILE A 46 10.31 1.97 6.77
N LYS A 47 10.98 1.86 5.62
CA LYS A 47 10.55 2.29 4.28
C LYS A 47 9.46 1.36 3.72
N SER A 48 8.49 1.92 3.01
CA SER A 48 7.88 1.28 1.83
C SER A 48 7.65 2.31 0.73
N LYS A 49 8.12 1.98 -0.48
CA LYS A 49 7.94 2.73 -1.71
C LYS A 49 6.51 2.51 -2.23
N ASN A 50 5.80 3.60 -2.52
CA ASN A 50 4.86 3.81 -3.65
C ASN A 50 3.68 4.70 -3.25
N LYS A 51 3.95 6.01 -3.18
CA LYS A 51 3.13 7.12 -3.69
C LYS A 51 4.00 8.36 -3.51
N LYS A 52 4.08 9.24 -4.51
CA LYS A 52 4.78 10.52 -4.38
C LYS A 52 3.98 11.43 -3.44
N CYS A 53 4.05 11.20 -2.12
CA CYS A 53 3.61 12.19 -1.15
C CYS A 53 4.76 13.19 -0.95
N LYS A 54 4.51 14.47 -1.28
CA LYS A 54 5.31 15.58 -0.78
C LYS A 54 5.35 15.45 0.75
N LYS A 55 6.51 15.62 1.37
CA LYS A 55 6.66 15.56 2.83
C LYS A 55 5.77 16.63 3.48
N LEU A 56 4.67 16.20 4.09
CA LEU A 56 3.85 17.00 4.99
C LEU A 56 4.71 17.46 6.16
N ARG A 57 4.66 18.76 6.47
CA ARG A 57 5.17 19.28 7.74
C ARG A 57 4.00 19.19 8.71
N PRO A 58 4.14 18.47 9.83
CA PRO A 58 3.02 18.25 10.74
C PRO A 58 2.55 19.59 11.32
N LYS A 59 1.30 19.96 11.05
CA LYS A 59 0.57 20.93 11.87
C LYS A 59 0.37 20.27 13.24
N LYS A 60 1.20 20.64 14.20
CA LYS A 60 1.19 20.06 15.55
C LYS A 60 0.37 20.96 16.45
N LEU A 61 -0.89 20.60 16.68
CA LEU A 61 -1.63 21.04 17.84
C LEU A 61 -2.05 19.78 18.61
N ARG A 62 -1.30 19.49 19.69
CA ARG A 62 -1.50 18.32 20.55
C ARG A 62 -2.55 18.59 21.63
N ALA A 63 -3.42 17.58 21.84
CA ALA A 63 -4.13 17.12 23.06
C ALA A 63 -5.06 18.12 23.81
N TYR A 64 -6.34 17.78 24.03
CA TYR A 64 -6.93 17.08 25.21
C TYR A 64 -6.80 17.86 26.52
N ILE A 65 -7.76 17.71 27.47
CA ILE A 65 -7.65 18.31 28.83
C ILE A 65 -6.22 18.04 29.33
N PRO A 66 -5.38 19.07 29.38
CA PRO A 66 -3.95 18.85 29.38
C PRO A 66 -3.49 18.17 30.68
N ASN A 67 -2.64 17.14 30.55
CA ASN A 67 -2.05 16.44 31.70
C ASN A 67 -0.92 17.29 32.28
N GLU A 68 -0.85 17.41 33.61
CA GLU A 68 0.09 18.28 34.32
C GLU A 68 1.56 17.78 34.37
N GLU A 69 1.94 16.84 33.51
CA GLU A 69 3.18 16.06 33.67
C GLU A 69 4.48 16.90 33.68
N GLN A 70 4.50 18.09 33.08
CA GLN A 70 5.59 19.09 33.20
C GLN A 70 5.09 20.54 33.00
N ALA A 71 4.30 21.07 33.94
CA ALA A 71 3.72 22.42 33.81
C ALA A 71 4.80 23.53 33.86
N LEU A 72 5.02 24.24 32.75
CA LEU A 72 5.68 25.56 32.79
C LEU A 72 4.76 26.56 33.50
N SER A 73 5.34 27.45 34.31
CA SER A 73 4.60 28.55 34.95
C SER A 73 4.88 29.90 34.28
N PRO A 74 3.96 30.89 34.40
CA PRO A 74 4.22 32.27 33.98
C PRO A 74 5.50 32.88 34.61
N VAL A 75 5.87 32.43 35.82
CA VAL A 75 7.13 32.83 36.49
C VAL A 75 8.36 32.35 35.69
N ASP A 76 8.29 31.15 35.12
CA ASP A 76 9.38 30.59 34.32
C ASP A 76 9.55 31.37 33.01
N LEU A 77 8.45 31.82 32.39
CA LEU A 77 8.48 32.68 31.20
C LEU A 77 9.19 34.02 31.47
N LEU A 78 8.92 34.63 32.62
CA LEU A 78 9.60 35.86 33.05
C LEU A 78 11.10 35.65 33.28
N LYS A 79 11.52 34.50 33.83
CA LYS A 79 12.91 34.19 34.15
C LYS A 79 13.70 33.59 32.98
N TRP A 80 13.04 33.26 31.88
CA TRP A 80 13.66 32.61 30.73
C TRP A 80 14.78 33.46 30.13
N GLN A 81 15.90 32.86 29.74
CA GLN A 81 17.02 33.55 29.10
C GLN A 81 16.76 33.98 27.65
N ASP A 82 15.74 33.40 27.00
CA ASP A 82 15.43 33.69 25.60
C ASP A 82 14.77 35.08 25.46
N LYS A 83 15.20 35.83 24.43
CA LYS A 83 14.72 37.20 24.17
C LYS A 83 13.34 37.22 23.50
N ASN A 84 13.01 36.26 22.64
CA ASN A 84 11.73 36.22 21.92
C ASN A 84 10.91 35.00 22.31
N ILE A 85 9.73 35.24 22.90
CA ILE A 85 8.76 34.21 23.29
C ILE A 85 7.47 34.41 22.51
N LEU A 86 7.02 33.37 21.81
CA LEU A 86 5.72 33.35 21.13
C LEU A 86 4.76 32.42 21.89
N ILE A 87 3.66 32.98 22.38
CA ILE A 87 2.58 32.28 23.10
C ILE A 87 1.42 32.03 22.13
N ILE A 88 1.10 30.76 21.90
CA ILE A 88 0.20 30.30 20.84
C ILE A 88 -0.96 29.51 21.46
N GLY A 89 -2.17 29.62 20.89
CA GLY A 89 -3.29 28.78 21.30
C GLY A 89 -4.63 29.23 20.71
N LYS A 90 -5.65 28.37 20.87
CA LYS A 90 -7.01 28.59 20.38
C LYS A 90 -7.67 29.86 20.97
N PRO A 91 -8.70 30.44 20.31
CA PRO A 91 -9.47 31.54 20.88
C PRO A 91 -10.05 31.16 22.25
N GLY A 92 -10.00 32.09 23.23
CA GLY A 92 -10.55 31.85 24.58
C GLY A 92 -9.73 30.92 25.51
N VAL A 93 -8.61 30.34 25.04
CA VAL A 93 -7.82 29.35 25.82
C VAL A 93 -7.03 29.94 27.00
N GLY A 94 -7.01 31.28 27.15
CA GLY A 94 -6.35 31.95 28.28
C GLY A 94 -4.97 32.57 28.00
N LYS A 95 -4.61 32.81 26.72
CA LYS A 95 -3.34 33.50 26.35
C LYS A 95 -3.15 34.85 27.06
N THR A 96 -4.16 35.72 26.98
CA THR A 96 -4.19 37.02 27.67
C THR A 96 -4.07 36.85 29.18
N THR A 97 -4.73 35.84 29.75
CA THR A 97 -4.67 35.52 31.18
C THR A 97 -3.25 35.13 31.62
N VAL A 98 -2.49 34.40 30.80
CA VAL A 98 -1.07 34.06 31.06
C VAL A 98 -0.22 35.32 31.14
N VAL A 99 -0.35 36.24 30.19
CA VAL A 99 0.47 37.47 30.16
C VAL A 99 0.04 38.49 31.23
N GLN A 100 -1.25 38.51 31.59
CA GLN A 100 -1.74 39.27 32.76
C GLN A 100 -1.17 38.72 34.07
N GLU A 101 -1.06 37.40 34.21
CA GLU A 101 -0.40 36.80 35.37
C GLU A 101 1.11 37.10 35.39
N MET A 102 1.78 37.13 34.24
CA MET A 102 3.17 37.62 34.15
C MET A 102 3.28 39.08 34.62
N LEU A 103 2.35 39.95 34.24
CA LEU A 103 2.32 41.35 34.67
C LEU A 103 2.13 41.47 36.17
N ARG A 104 1.20 40.71 36.76
CA ARG A 104 0.94 40.67 38.22
C ARG A 104 2.17 40.21 38.99
N LEU A 105 2.79 39.12 38.56
CA LEU A 105 3.99 38.56 39.18
C LEU A 105 5.18 39.52 39.11
N TRP A 106 5.29 40.30 38.03
CA TRP A 106 6.32 41.35 37.90
C TRP A 106 6.04 42.54 38.83
N SER A 107 4.79 43.00 38.93
CA SER A 107 4.42 44.14 39.78
C SER A 107 4.62 43.84 41.27
N GLU A 108 4.44 42.58 41.68
CA GLU A 108 4.62 42.10 43.06
C GLU A 108 6.09 41.85 43.45
N LYS A 109 7.07 41.93 42.53
CA LYS A 109 8.49 41.71 42.84
C LYS A 109 9.07 42.78 43.79
N ASP A 110 9.88 42.34 44.75
CA ASP A 110 10.75 43.19 45.60
C ASP A 110 11.69 44.03 44.72
N GLY A 111 11.44 45.34 44.60
CA GLY A 111 12.10 46.28 43.67
C GLY A 111 13.58 46.62 43.96
N ARG A 112 14.41 45.58 44.19
CA ARG A 112 15.86 45.69 44.41
C ARG A 112 16.62 45.95 43.10
N GLU A 113 16.15 45.36 42.01
CA GLU A 113 16.64 45.53 40.63
C GLU A 113 15.71 46.47 39.85
N ILE A 114 16.25 47.22 38.90
CA ILE A 114 15.50 48.14 38.03
C ILE A 114 15.16 47.35 36.76
N ASP A 115 13.93 46.83 36.68
CA ASP A 115 13.38 46.15 35.49
C ASP A 115 12.09 46.84 35.03
N TYR A 116 11.90 46.98 33.71
CA TYR A 116 10.73 47.65 33.11
C TYR A 116 9.86 46.64 32.38
N MET A 117 8.53 46.73 32.54
CA MET A 117 7.59 45.88 31.81
C MET A 117 6.48 46.72 31.18
N PHE A 118 6.32 46.61 29.87
CA PHE A 118 5.29 47.30 29.10
C PHE A 118 4.36 46.25 28.46
N TYR A 119 3.08 46.36 28.77
CA TYR A 119 2.04 45.49 28.22
C TYR A 119 1.33 46.24 27.11
N PHE A 120 1.10 45.68 25.94
CA PHE A 120 0.35 46.33 24.86
C PHE A 120 -0.77 45.39 24.45
N ASP A 121 -2.00 45.71 24.83
CA ASP A 121 -3.17 44.96 24.38
C ASP A 121 -3.52 45.28 22.92
N GLU A 122 -4.34 44.41 22.33
CA GLU A 122 -4.79 44.49 20.94
C GLU A 122 -5.36 45.88 20.59
N SER A 123 -6.00 46.58 21.55
CA SER A 123 -6.58 47.90 21.32
C SER A 123 -5.53 48.99 21.19
N VAL A 124 -4.46 48.95 21.99
CA VAL A 124 -3.31 49.86 21.86
C VAL A 124 -2.55 49.57 20.56
N LEU A 125 -2.41 48.29 20.20
CA LEU A 125 -1.70 47.85 18.99
C LEU A 125 -2.42 48.31 17.71
N ALA A 126 -3.75 48.23 17.66
CA ALA A 126 -4.54 48.65 16.50
C ALA A 126 -4.41 50.15 16.17
N HIS A 127 -4.10 51.00 17.16
CA HIS A 127 -3.95 52.45 16.99
C HIS A 127 -2.48 52.89 16.84
N SER A 128 -1.54 51.94 16.87
CA SER A 128 -0.09 52.21 16.82
C SER A 128 0.42 52.70 15.45
N SER A 129 -0.37 52.53 14.39
CA SER A 129 -0.09 52.98 13.03
C SER A 129 0.03 54.52 12.90
N ASN A 130 -0.51 55.27 13.86
CA ASN A 130 -0.42 56.73 13.94
C ASN A 130 0.65 57.26 14.91
N ILE A 131 1.40 56.39 15.60
CA ILE A 131 2.36 56.82 16.63
C ILE A 131 3.75 57.08 16.02
N ALA A 132 4.29 58.27 16.26
CA ALA A 132 5.49 58.77 15.58
C ALA A 132 6.84 58.29 16.16
N SER A 133 6.93 57.83 17.42
CA SER A 133 8.21 57.43 18.05
C SER A 133 8.07 56.39 19.17
N LEU A 134 9.19 55.74 19.53
CA LEU A 134 9.22 54.71 20.59
C LEU A 134 8.93 55.33 21.96
N GLN A 135 9.44 56.54 22.17
CA GLN A 135 9.25 57.30 23.39
C GLN A 135 7.78 57.67 23.64
N SER A 136 7.00 57.96 22.59
CA SER A 136 5.56 58.20 22.75
C SER A 136 4.79 56.90 23.03
N ILE A 137 5.14 55.78 22.40
CA ILE A 137 4.54 54.46 22.71
C ILE A 137 4.73 54.06 24.18
N LEU A 138 5.95 54.19 24.71
CA LEU A 138 6.25 53.73 26.07
C LEU A 138 5.62 54.63 27.14
N PHE A 139 5.56 55.94 26.88
CA PHE A 139 5.16 56.91 27.89
C PHE A 139 3.71 57.39 27.76
N ASP A 140 3.16 57.53 26.57
CA ASP A 140 1.82 58.10 26.44
C ASP A 140 0.72 57.08 26.80
N VAL A 141 1.06 55.78 26.83
CA VAL A 141 0.13 54.69 27.17
C VAL A 141 0.22 54.26 28.65
N TYR A 142 1.42 54.05 29.22
CA TYR A 142 1.58 53.47 30.57
C TYR A 142 2.37 54.31 31.58
N LEU A 143 3.25 55.21 31.12
CA LEU A 143 4.19 55.94 31.97
C LEU A 143 4.16 57.43 31.65
N LYS A 144 3.60 58.29 32.51
CA LYS A 144 3.71 59.74 32.33
C LYS A 144 4.82 60.32 33.21
N PRO A 145 6.12 60.20 32.84
CA PRO A 145 7.16 60.88 33.59
C PRO A 145 6.94 62.39 33.49
N MET A 146 7.33 63.10 34.55
CA MET A 146 7.37 64.57 34.51
C MET A 146 8.25 65.01 33.34
N GLU A 147 7.86 66.07 32.65
CA GLU A 147 8.46 66.50 31.36
C GLU A 147 9.99 66.70 31.47
N ASN A 148 10.46 67.12 32.65
CA ASN A 148 11.88 67.31 32.97
C ASN A 148 12.68 66.01 33.14
N ASP A 149 12.02 64.87 33.39
CA ASP A 149 12.64 63.55 33.62
C ASP A 149 12.41 62.58 32.45
N ARG A 150 11.55 62.94 31.49
CA ARG A 150 11.14 62.12 30.34
C ARG A 150 12.33 61.68 29.47
N MET A 151 13.30 62.57 29.22
CA MET A 151 14.49 62.25 28.42
C MET A 151 15.49 61.35 29.15
N ASP A 152 15.75 61.64 30.44
CA ASP A 152 16.70 60.86 31.26
C ASP A 152 16.23 59.40 31.40
N VAL A 153 14.93 59.19 31.58
CA VAL A 153 14.32 57.86 31.77
C VAL A 153 14.26 57.09 30.45
N PHE A 154 13.96 57.77 29.34
CA PHE A 154 13.99 57.12 28.02
C PHE A 154 15.41 56.64 27.68
N LYS A 155 16.42 57.46 27.95
CA LYS A 155 17.82 57.10 27.76
C LYS A 155 18.25 55.91 28.64
N ASP A 156 17.78 55.85 29.88
CA ASP A 156 18.02 54.71 30.78
C ASP A 156 17.40 53.40 30.24
N ILE A 157 16.20 53.47 29.65
CA ILE A 157 15.54 52.34 29.00
C ILE A 157 16.31 51.88 27.74
N GLU A 158 16.85 52.81 26.95
CA GLU A 158 17.67 52.48 25.78
C GLU A 158 19.03 51.88 26.16
N GLU A 159 19.71 52.44 27.17
CA GLU A 159 21.03 51.98 27.62
C GLU A 159 20.98 50.64 28.40
N ASN A 160 19.86 50.32 29.04
CA ASN A 160 19.67 49.10 29.83
C ASN A 160 18.52 48.23 29.27
N SER A 161 18.46 48.10 27.94
CA SER A 161 17.35 47.41 27.27
C SER A 161 17.21 45.93 27.66
N GLU A 162 18.24 45.28 28.20
CA GLU A 162 18.22 43.92 28.73
C GLU A 162 17.28 43.73 29.95
N ASN A 163 16.95 44.83 30.64
CA ASN A 163 16.03 44.83 31.77
C ASN A 163 14.59 45.18 31.36
N VAL A 164 14.30 45.26 30.05
CA VAL A 164 12.99 45.64 29.50
C VAL A 164 12.25 44.40 28.98
N VAL A 165 10.99 44.25 29.38
CA VAL A 165 10.05 43.24 28.85
C VAL A 165 8.90 43.95 28.14
N LEU A 166 8.66 43.57 26.89
CA LEU A 166 7.56 44.08 26.06
C LEU A 166 6.59 42.93 25.77
N ILE A 167 5.34 43.05 26.21
CA ILE A 167 4.26 42.11 25.85
C ILE A 167 3.42 42.77 24.75
N LEU A 168 3.26 42.09 23.62
CA LEU A 168 2.31 42.43 22.56
C LEU A 168 1.20 41.37 22.56
N ASP A 169 0.05 41.69 23.12
CA ASP A 169 -1.05 40.76 23.35
C ASP A 169 -2.15 40.91 22.28
N GLY A 170 -2.45 39.80 21.58
CA GLY A 170 -3.51 39.74 20.57
C GLY A 170 -3.07 40.15 19.17
N VAL A 171 -1.81 39.92 18.78
CA VAL A 171 -1.34 40.38 17.47
C VAL A 171 -1.90 39.53 16.33
N THR A 172 -2.58 40.20 15.38
CA THR A 172 -3.17 39.59 14.18
C THR A 172 -2.42 39.91 12.89
N ASP A 173 -1.73 41.05 12.79
CA ASP A 173 -0.87 41.45 11.65
C ASP A 173 0.12 42.54 12.11
N PHE A 174 1.32 42.55 11.53
CA PHE A 174 2.28 43.64 11.68
C PHE A 174 2.46 44.34 10.34
N GLY A 175 1.87 45.53 10.19
CA GLY A 175 2.18 46.40 9.07
C GLY A 175 3.70 46.56 8.94
N LYS A 176 4.27 46.16 7.78
CA LYS A 176 5.72 46.02 7.51
C LYS A 176 6.57 47.28 7.73
N HIS A 177 5.94 48.42 8.05
CA HIS A 177 6.58 49.72 8.26
C HIS A 177 6.22 50.37 9.61
N SER A 178 5.57 49.64 10.52
CA SER A 178 5.22 50.13 11.86
C SER A 178 6.44 50.19 12.78
N ILE A 179 6.37 50.98 13.84
CA ILE A 179 7.40 50.99 14.89
C ILE A 179 7.44 49.68 15.69
N LEU A 180 6.31 48.98 15.80
CA LEU A 180 6.23 47.64 16.36
C LEU A 180 7.07 46.64 15.57
N TRP A 181 7.09 46.76 14.23
CA TRP A 181 7.99 45.96 13.38
C TRP A 181 9.47 46.16 13.74
N LYS A 182 9.88 47.40 14.02
CA LYS A 182 11.27 47.73 14.40
C LYS A 182 11.63 47.18 15.78
N ILE A 183 10.69 47.24 16.73
CA ILE A 183 10.83 46.64 18.06
C ILE A 183 10.99 45.11 17.93
N MET A 184 10.11 44.45 17.17
CA MET A 184 10.17 43.00 16.96
C MET A 184 11.49 42.52 16.35
N ASN A 185 12.05 43.27 15.41
CA ASN A 185 13.32 42.93 14.77
C ASN A 185 14.55 43.35 15.59
N HIS A 186 14.35 43.82 16.83
CA HIS A 186 15.42 44.31 17.71
C HIS A 186 16.21 45.48 17.09
N GLU A 187 15.63 46.21 16.13
CA GLU A 187 16.19 47.47 15.61
C GLU A 187 16.07 48.59 16.65
N LEU A 188 15.06 48.49 17.52
CA LEU A 188 14.83 49.33 18.69
C LEU A 188 14.81 48.43 19.93
N LEU A 189 15.53 48.82 20.98
CA LEU A 189 15.71 48.03 22.22
C LEU A 189 16.32 46.64 21.97
N PRO A 190 17.58 46.55 21.52
CA PRO A 190 18.19 45.33 20.98
C PRO A 190 18.37 44.16 21.97
N ASP A 191 18.31 44.45 23.28
CA ASP A 191 18.44 43.44 24.33
C ASP A 191 17.14 43.15 25.08
N ALA A 192 16.03 43.81 24.72
CA ALA A 192 14.74 43.62 25.38
C ALA A 192 14.15 42.23 25.16
N LYS A 193 13.39 41.74 26.14
CA LYS A 193 12.58 40.54 26.01
C LYS A 193 11.23 40.90 25.38
N ILE A 194 10.85 40.21 24.31
CA ILE A 194 9.60 40.41 23.59
C ILE A 194 8.73 39.15 23.72
N VAL A 195 7.53 39.32 24.25
CA VAL A 195 6.51 38.29 24.39
C VAL A 195 5.35 38.63 23.48
N ILE A 196 5.03 37.77 22.53
CA ILE A 196 3.89 37.96 21.63
C ILE A 196 2.86 36.87 21.88
N THR A 197 1.57 37.24 21.99
CA THR A 197 0.48 36.27 21.95
C THR A 197 -0.19 36.31 20.57
N CYS A 198 -0.46 35.14 19.99
CA CYS A 198 -1.20 35.01 18.74
C CYS A 198 -2.08 33.76 18.72
N ARG A 199 -3.00 33.68 17.75
CA ARG A 199 -3.80 32.47 17.50
C ARG A 199 -2.96 31.44 16.71
N SER A 200 -3.31 30.16 16.84
CA SER A 200 -2.57 29.06 16.23
C SER A 200 -2.46 29.15 14.71
N GLU A 201 -3.48 29.71 14.05
CA GLU A 201 -3.57 29.86 12.60
C GLU A 201 -2.62 30.95 12.07
N VAL A 202 -2.26 31.91 12.93
CA VAL A 202 -1.34 33.03 12.63
C VAL A 202 0.13 32.59 12.82
N GLU A 203 0.39 31.45 13.47
CA GLU A 203 1.74 30.88 13.67
C GLU A 203 2.51 30.70 12.35
N TYR A 204 1.80 30.34 11.28
CA TYR A 204 2.41 29.99 10.00
C TYR A 204 2.66 31.18 9.09
N GLU A 205 2.26 32.39 9.50
CA GLU A 205 2.62 33.60 8.78
C GLU A 205 4.16 33.66 8.62
N PRO A 206 4.68 34.05 7.44
CA PRO A 206 6.12 34.03 7.14
C PRO A 206 6.98 34.73 8.20
N LEU A 207 6.40 35.73 8.87
CA LEU A 207 6.97 36.49 9.98
C LEU A 207 7.38 35.60 11.17
N PHE A 208 6.48 34.75 11.67
CA PHE A 208 6.70 33.97 12.89
C PHE A 208 7.48 32.68 12.65
N ARG A 209 7.73 32.30 11.39
CA ARG A 209 8.51 31.09 11.05
C ARG A 209 9.97 31.17 11.49
N LYS A 210 10.56 32.37 11.56
CA LYS A 210 11.98 32.59 11.91
C LYS A 210 12.19 33.51 13.13
N TRP A 211 11.12 34.12 13.63
CA TRP A 211 11.20 35.19 14.63
C TRP A 211 11.39 34.73 16.09
N PRO A 212 10.62 33.76 16.64
CA PRO A 212 10.75 33.43 18.05
C PRO A 212 11.88 32.44 18.31
N THR A 213 12.61 32.68 19.41
CA THR A 213 13.59 31.73 19.93
C THR A 213 12.88 30.56 20.64
N GLN A 214 11.70 30.83 21.22
CA GLN A 214 10.86 29.83 21.89
C GLN A 214 9.39 29.97 21.54
N LYS A 215 8.72 28.83 21.36
CA LYS A 215 7.27 28.72 21.20
C LYS A 215 6.67 28.02 22.41
N VAL A 216 5.62 28.62 22.97
CA VAL A 216 4.87 28.13 24.11
C VAL A 216 3.41 27.97 23.70
N TYR A 217 2.86 26.77 23.87
CA TYR A 217 1.47 26.48 23.55
C TYR A 217 0.63 26.53 24.84
N VAL A 218 -0.46 27.30 24.81
CA VAL A 218 -1.45 27.37 25.89
C VAL A 218 -2.54 26.36 25.59
N GLN A 219 -2.61 25.30 26.41
CA GLN A 219 -3.53 24.18 26.21
C GLN A 219 -4.85 24.33 26.99
N GLY A 220 -4.91 25.30 27.91
CA GLY A 220 -6.12 25.60 28.70
C GLY A 220 -6.10 24.95 30.09
N PHE A 221 -7.29 24.71 30.64
CA PHE A 221 -7.45 24.13 31.98
C PHE A 221 -7.21 22.62 31.98
N SER A 222 -6.35 22.15 32.89
CA SER A 222 -6.26 20.73 33.26
C SER A 222 -7.54 20.26 33.94
N LYS A 223 -7.68 18.95 34.15
CA LYS A 223 -8.84 18.38 34.86
C LYS A 223 -8.95 18.95 36.28
N GLU A 224 -7.82 19.20 36.91
CA GLU A 224 -7.72 19.77 38.25
C GLU A 224 -8.10 21.25 38.24
N SER A 225 -7.65 22.00 37.24
CA SER A 225 -8.04 23.40 37.03
C SER A 225 -9.54 23.55 36.74
N ILE A 226 -10.15 22.69 35.92
CA ILE A 226 -11.60 22.70 35.66
C ILE A 226 -12.38 22.48 36.95
N ASN A 227 -11.98 21.48 37.75
CA ASN A 227 -12.60 21.23 39.04
C ASN A 227 -12.43 22.43 39.98
N THR A 228 -11.22 22.97 40.09
CA THR A 228 -10.93 24.15 40.92
C THR A 228 -11.77 25.36 40.50
N TYR A 229 -11.90 25.58 39.19
CA TYR A 229 -12.72 26.65 38.62
C TYR A 229 -14.19 26.50 39.03
N TYR A 230 -14.80 25.34 38.77
CA TYR A 230 -16.21 25.13 39.10
C TYR A 230 -16.47 25.07 40.61
N HIS A 231 -15.56 24.53 41.42
CA HIS A 231 -15.67 24.60 42.88
C HIS A 231 -15.58 26.05 43.39
N THR A 232 -14.76 26.89 42.77
CA THR A 232 -14.65 28.31 43.15
C THR A 232 -15.91 29.09 42.74
N MET A 233 -16.41 28.86 41.53
CA MET A 233 -17.52 29.64 40.96
C MET A 233 -18.90 29.14 41.36
N LEU A 234 -19.09 27.82 41.47
CA LEU A 234 -20.37 27.15 41.76
C LEU A 234 -20.38 26.40 43.11
N GLY A 235 -19.30 26.44 43.90
CA GLY A 235 -19.21 25.68 45.16
C GLY A 235 -20.27 26.03 46.22
N HIS A 236 -20.98 27.14 46.05
CA HIS A 236 -22.13 27.53 46.87
C HIS A 236 -23.43 26.82 46.47
N ASP A 237 -23.51 26.20 45.28
CA ASP A 237 -24.64 25.41 44.78
C ASP A 237 -24.17 24.01 44.33
N PRO A 238 -24.21 23.00 45.24
CA PRO A 238 -23.70 21.66 44.96
C PRO A 238 -24.49 20.91 43.89
N VAL A 239 -25.75 21.27 43.63
CA VAL A 239 -26.59 20.60 42.62
C VAL A 239 -26.15 20.99 41.22
N LEU A 240 -25.95 22.29 40.97
CA LEU A 240 -25.44 22.79 39.68
C LEU A 240 -24.02 22.29 39.40
N LEU A 241 -23.18 22.27 40.44
CA LEU A 241 -21.83 21.73 40.35
C LEU A 241 -21.83 20.26 39.92
N GLU A 242 -22.70 19.43 40.50
CA GLU A 242 -22.80 18.01 40.14
C GLU A 242 -23.29 17.80 38.70
N VAL A 243 -24.23 18.63 38.23
CA VAL A 243 -24.73 18.58 36.84
C VAL A 243 -23.61 18.83 35.84
N VAL A 244 -22.81 19.90 36.04
CA VAL A 244 -21.76 20.29 35.11
C VAL A 244 -20.62 19.25 35.10
N LEU A 245 -20.24 18.74 36.27
CA LEU A 245 -19.17 17.73 36.38
C LEU A 245 -19.55 16.36 35.83
N LYS A 246 -20.85 16.01 35.81
CA LYS A 246 -21.35 14.75 35.24
C LYS A 246 -21.59 14.81 33.73
N ASN A 247 -21.79 16.00 33.17
CA ASN A 247 -21.98 16.16 31.73
C ASN A 247 -20.62 16.18 31.00
N GLN A 248 -20.28 15.08 30.32
CA GLN A 248 -18.98 14.92 29.67
C GLN A 248 -18.71 15.92 28.54
N GLU A 249 -19.74 16.34 27.79
CA GLU A 249 -19.61 17.30 26.69
C GLU A 249 -19.32 18.72 27.20
N LEU A 250 -20.04 19.15 28.25
CA LEU A 250 -19.79 20.44 28.90
C LEU A 250 -18.43 20.44 29.61
N PHE A 251 -18.11 19.34 30.30
CA PHE A 251 -16.82 19.19 30.99
C PHE A 251 -15.65 19.23 29.99
N SER A 252 -15.79 18.62 28.81
CA SER A 252 -14.73 18.67 27.79
C SER A 252 -14.56 20.04 27.16
N LEU A 253 -15.66 20.78 26.93
CA LEU A 253 -15.58 22.18 26.47
C LEU A 253 -14.89 23.09 27.49
N SER A 254 -14.98 22.74 28.77
CA SER A 254 -14.43 23.53 29.89
C SER A 254 -12.90 23.58 29.93
N HIS A 255 -12.19 22.81 29.10
CA HIS A 255 -10.74 22.98 28.95
C HIS A 255 -10.40 24.37 28.39
N VAL A 256 -11.30 24.98 27.61
CA VAL A 256 -11.20 26.39 27.21
C VAL A 256 -11.84 27.24 28.32
N PRO A 257 -11.05 28.06 29.05
CA PRO A 257 -11.57 28.86 30.16
C PRO A 257 -12.76 29.75 29.82
N LEU A 258 -12.79 30.30 28.61
CA LEU A 258 -13.92 31.08 28.10
C LEU A 258 -15.22 30.28 28.16
N TYR A 259 -15.22 29.04 27.65
CA TYR A 259 -16.42 28.19 27.64
C TYR A 259 -16.80 27.75 29.05
N ALA A 260 -15.84 27.47 29.93
CA ALA A 260 -16.13 27.18 31.33
C ALA A 260 -16.88 28.33 32.02
N SER A 261 -16.46 29.57 31.76
CA SER A 261 -17.16 30.78 32.25
C SER A 261 -18.56 30.91 31.68
N MET A 262 -18.70 30.72 30.37
CA MET A 262 -19.98 30.75 29.67
C MET A 262 -20.97 29.73 30.20
N ILE A 263 -20.50 28.53 30.56
CA ILE A 263 -21.32 27.48 31.16
C ILE A 263 -21.83 27.91 32.55
N VAL A 264 -20.98 28.52 33.39
CA VAL A 264 -21.41 29.05 34.69
C VAL A 264 -22.50 30.11 34.52
N ASP A 265 -22.30 31.08 33.63
CA ASP A 265 -23.27 32.15 33.35
C ASP A 265 -24.59 31.58 32.82
N LEU A 266 -24.52 30.57 31.94
CA LEU A 266 -25.68 29.87 31.39
C LEU A 266 -26.47 29.13 32.48
N MET A 267 -25.79 28.44 33.39
CA MET A 267 -26.42 27.68 34.48
C MET A 267 -27.11 28.59 35.49
N GLN A 268 -26.48 29.72 35.83
CA GLN A 268 -27.09 30.76 36.65
C GLN A 268 -28.31 31.39 35.95
N PHE A 269 -28.25 31.56 34.63
CA PHE A 269 -29.34 32.12 33.83
C PHE A 269 -30.54 31.18 33.67
N LYS A 270 -30.34 29.86 33.50
CA LYS A 270 -31.42 28.86 33.31
C LYS A 270 -32.04 28.35 34.63
N ASN A 271 -31.68 28.87 35.80
CA ASN A 271 -32.17 28.40 37.12
C ASN A 271 -32.10 26.86 37.29
N GLY A 272 -31.05 26.22 36.73
CA GLY A 272 -30.81 24.79 36.92
C GLY A 272 -31.70 23.81 36.12
N THR A 273 -32.52 24.25 35.17
CA THR A 273 -33.14 23.30 34.22
C THR A 273 -32.10 22.84 33.19
N VAL A 274 -31.63 21.60 33.35
CA VAL A 274 -30.77 20.90 32.39
C VAL A 274 -31.60 20.53 31.17
N CYS A 275 -31.14 20.89 29.98
CA CYS A 275 -31.78 20.50 28.72
C CYS A 275 -31.29 19.11 28.29
N ASP A 276 -32.19 18.26 27.80
CA ASP A 276 -31.89 16.89 27.33
C ASP A 276 -31.18 16.82 25.95
N HIS A 277 -30.64 17.94 25.44
CA HIS A 277 -30.00 18.03 24.12
C HIS A 277 -28.57 18.59 24.20
N PRO A 278 -27.69 18.24 23.24
CA PRO A 278 -26.31 18.73 23.20
C PRO A 278 -26.28 20.26 23.11
N HIS A 279 -25.38 20.90 23.86
CA HIS A 279 -25.16 22.34 23.79
C HIS A 279 -23.99 22.64 22.85
N THR A 280 -24.28 23.08 21.63
CA THR A 280 -23.23 23.54 20.72
C THR A 280 -22.65 24.88 21.18
N VAL A 281 -21.47 25.27 20.69
CA VAL A 281 -20.85 26.53 21.07
C VAL A 281 -21.75 27.70 20.67
N THR A 282 -22.33 27.64 19.46
CA THR A 282 -23.24 28.71 18.99
C THR A 282 -24.46 28.87 19.88
N GLU A 283 -25.06 27.76 20.34
CA GLU A 283 -26.21 27.82 21.24
C GLU A 283 -25.87 28.52 22.57
N MET A 284 -24.69 28.24 23.14
CA MET A 284 -24.20 28.94 24.33
C MET A 284 -24.10 30.46 24.10
N TYR A 285 -23.55 30.89 22.96
CA TYR A 285 -23.47 32.31 22.61
C TYR A 285 -24.84 32.96 22.41
N ILE A 286 -25.80 32.27 21.78
CA ILE A 286 -27.18 32.77 21.64
C ILE A 286 -27.79 32.99 23.03
N HIS A 287 -27.60 32.05 23.96
CA HIS A 287 -28.14 32.17 25.30
C HIS A 287 -27.47 33.30 26.11
N ILE A 288 -26.15 33.46 26.02
CA ILE A 288 -25.42 34.56 26.64
C ILE A 288 -25.87 35.90 26.06
N PHE A 289 -26.01 36.00 24.75
CA PHE A 289 -26.55 37.18 24.08
C PHE A 289 -27.94 37.54 24.63
N ARG A 290 -28.83 36.56 24.75
CA ARG A 290 -30.18 36.76 25.30
C ARG A 290 -30.16 37.16 26.78
N ALA A 291 -29.24 36.58 27.57
CA ALA A 291 -29.10 36.85 28.99
C ALA A 291 -28.55 38.25 29.28
N ALA A 292 -27.51 38.66 28.56
CA ALA A 292 -26.84 39.95 28.71
C ALA A 292 -27.76 41.13 28.32
N VAL A 293 -28.71 40.90 27.40
CA VAL A 293 -29.68 41.90 26.97
C VAL A 293 -30.76 42.19 28.04
N LYS A 294 -31.18 41.22 28.86
CA LYS A 294 -32.20 41.44 29.91
C LYS A 294 -32.21 40.38 31.01
N LYS A 295 -32.24 40.82 32.29
CA LYS A 295 -32.24 39.97 33.49
C LYS A 295 -33.52 39.14 33.75
N GLN A 296 -34.60 39.32 32.98
CA GLN A 296 -35.89 38.61 33.18
C GLN A 296 -36.31 37.82 31.94
N ILE A 297 -36.33 36.49 32.06
CA ILE A 297 -36.50 35.49 30.98
C ILE A 297 -37.84 35.62 30.23
N GLN A 298 -38.93 35.96 30.92
CA GLN A 298 -40.30 35.87 30.38
C GLN A 298 -40.66 36.94 29.34
N GLN A 299 -39.81 37.94 29.10
CA GLN A 299 -40.09 39.04 28.15
C GLN A 299 -38.92 39.38 27.20
N ILE A 300 -37.92 38.51 27.09
CA ILE A 300 -36.70 38.78 26.31
C ILE A 300 -37.01 38.99 24.82
N ASP A 301 -37.84 38.14 24.21
CA ASP A 301 -38.17 38.25 22.77
C ASP A 301 -38.87 39.56 22.41
N LYS A 302 -39.71 40.08 23.32
CA LYS A 302 -40.39 41.37 23.11
C LYS A 302 -39.39 42.51 23.15
N TYR A 303 -38.48 42.48 24.11
CA TYR A 303 -37.46 43.50 24.26
C TYR A 303 -36.45 43.48 23.11
N LEU A 304 -35.97 42.30 22.69
CA LEU A 304 -35.10 42.14 21.52
C LEU A 304 -35.71 42.73 20.24
N LYS A 305 -37.05 42.63 20.08
CA LYS A 305 -37.76 43.30 18.97
C LYS A 305 -37.73 44.82 19.08
N GLU A 306 -37.85 45.37 20.29
CA GLU A 306 -37.84 46.82 20.56
C GLU A 306 -36.46 47.44 20.29
N ILE A 307 -35.38 46.70 20.56
CA ILE A 307 -33.99 47.16 20.39
C ILE A 307 -33.32 46.65 19.10
N LYS A 308 -34.09 46.08 18.18
CA LYS A 308 -33.59 45.38 16.99
C LYS A 308 -32.59 46.23 16.18
N ASP A 309 -32.89 47.51 15.98
CA ASP A 309 -32.05 48.41 15.18
C ASP A 309 -30.68 48.67 15.85
N GLN A 310 -30.64 48.73 17.18
CA GLN A 310 -29.39 48.88 17.95
C GLN A 310 -28.54 47.61 17.86
N VAL A 311 -29.18 46.44 17.93
CA VAL A 311 -28.50 45.15 17.77
C VAL A 311 -27.96 45.00 16.34
N TYR A 312 -28.72 45.42 15.33
CA TYR A 312 -28.30 45.36 13.93
C TYR A 312 -27.08 46.24 13.65
N TYR A 313 -27.03 47.43 14.25
CA TYR A 313 -25.85 48.29 14.18
C TYR A 313 -24.60 47.59 14.73
N LEU A 314 -24.71 46.86 15.84
CA LEU A 314 -23.60 46.07 16.39
C LEU A 314 -23.19 44.92 15.45
N MET A 315 -24.15 44.23 14.83
CA MET A 315 -23.92 43.15 13.86
C MET A 315 -23.15 43.66 12.63
N GLU A 316 -23.55 44.81 12.06
CA GLU A 316 -22.90 45.39 10.87
C GLU A 316 -21.46 45.82 11.14
N ASN A 317 -21.23 46.50 12.27
CA ASN A 317 -19.87 46.86 12.67
C ASN A 317 -19.01 45.62 12.93
N ALA A 318 -19.57 44.60 13.63
CA ALA A 318 -18.92 43.31 13.81
C ALA A 318 -18.42 42.71 12.51
N PHE A 319 -19.30 42.61 11.51
CA PHE A 319 -18.97 42.06 10.20
C PHE A 319 -17.89 42.88 9.49
N ASN A 320 -18.06 44.20 9.40
CA ASN A 320 -17.13 45.08 8.69
C ASN A 320 -15.72 45.03 9.28
N ALA A 321 -15.59 45.07 10.61
CA ALA A 321 -14.28 44.98 11.26
C ALA A 321 -13.66 43.60 11.13
N THR A 322 -14.48 42.53 11.21
CA THR A 322 -13.99 41.17 10.97
C THR A 322 -13.43 41.04 9.56
N MET A 323 -14.17 41.52 8.55
CA MET A 323 -13.76 41.51 7.14
C MET A 323 -12.46 42.29 6.88
N GLN A 324 -12.25 43.39 7.61
CA GLN A 324 -11.06 44.23 7.49
C GLN A 324 -9.87 43.71 8.33
N LYS A 325 -10.01 42.58 9.05
CA LYS A 325 -9.02 42.07 10.01
C LYS A 325 -8.66 43.12 11.10
N THR A 326 -9.61 43.99 11.46
CA THR A 326 -9.43 45.07 12.44
C THR A 326 -10.24 44.83 13.71
N LEU A 327 -9.78 45.42 14.82
CA LEU A 327 -10.63 45.57 15.99
C LEU A 327 -11.75 46.55 15.68
N ASN A 328 -12.97 46.22 16.09
CA ASN A 328 -14.09 47.15 16.00
C ASN A 328 -13.78 48.46 16.73
N VAL A 329 -13.86 49.56 16.00
CA VAL A 329 -13.78 50.92 16.54
C VAL A 329 -15.15 51.56 16.32
N ILE A 330 -16.07 51.30 17.25
CA ILE A 330 -17.44 51.84 17.19
C ILE A 330 -17.47 53.18 17.93
N SER A 331 -18.01 54.24 17.32
CA SER A 331 -18.35 55.48 18.01
C SER A 331 -19.56 55.22 18.92
N CYS A 332 -19.33 55.10 20.22
CA CYS A 332 -20.38 54.71 21.15
C CYS A 332 -21.25 55.89 21.57
N ASP A 333 -22.51 55.89 21.15
CA ASP A 333 -23.57 56.51 21.95
C ASP A 333 -23.85 55.59 23.14
N GLU A 334 -23.89 56.15 24.36
CA GLU A 334 -24.06 55.42 25.61
C GLU A 334 -25.44 54.71 25.71
N THR A 335 -25.61 53.59 25.03
CA THR A 335 -26.78 52.71 25.17
C THR A 335 -26.44 51.52 26.07
N ASP A 336 -27.44 51.02 26.82
CA ASP A 336 -27.25 49.94 27.80
C ASP A 336 -26.82 48.61 27.18
N ILE A 337 -27.10 48.38 25.89
CA ILE A 337 -26.70 47.16 25.16
C ILE A 337 -25.22 47.17 24.81
N SER A 338 -24.69 48.33 24.41
CA SER A 338 -23.26 48.49 24.11
C SER A 338 -22.39 48.14 25.32
N ARG A 339 -22.82 48.50 26.54
CA ARG A 339 -22.10 48.15 27.79
C ARG A 339 -22.07 46.65 28.09
N ALA A 340 -22.97 45.86 27.52
CA ALA A 340 -23.06 44.42 27.81
C ALA A 340 -22.10 43.56 26.98
N PHE A 341 -21.71 44.02 25.79
CA PHE A 341 -20.86 43.27 24.86
C PHE A 341 -19.58 43.98 24.44
N LEU A 342 -19.47 45.28 24.72
CA LEU A 342 -18.33 46.11 24.35
C LEU A 342 -17.58 46.58 25.59
N LYS A 343 -16.25 46.60 25.48
CA LYS A 343 -15.36 47.33 26.38
C LYS A 343 -15.13 48.75 25.86
N MET A 344 -15.14 49.72 26.77
CA MET A 344 -14.81 51.12 26.47
C MET A 344 -13.30 51.31 26.44
N ILE A 345 -12.80 51.87 25.34
CA ILE A 345 -11.40 52.22 25.14
C ILE A 345 -11.32 53.74 25.04
N THR A 346 -10.77 54.40 26.05
CA THR A 346 -10.62 55.86 26.05
C THR A 346 -9.20 56.23 25.60
N ILE A 347 -9.08 56.89 24.46
CA ILE A 347 -7.80 57.37 23.92
C ILE A 347 -7.76 58.89 24.06
N ARG A 348 -6.70 59.42 24.67
CA ARG A 348 -6.47 60.87 24.77
C ARG A 348 -5.60 61.34 23.63
N ASP A 349 -6.21 61.95 22.63
CA ASP A 349 -5.51 62.53 21.47
C ASP A 349 -4.77 63.83 21.84
N SER A 350 -5.17 64.51 22.92
CA SER A 350 -4.49 65.70 23.47
C SER A 350 -4.77 65.89 24.97
N PRO A 351 -4.09 66.83 25.67
CA PRO A 351 -4.40 67.17 27.07
C PRO A 351 -5.84 67.65 27.32
N THR A 352 -6.56 68.05 26.26
CA THR A 352 -7.90 68.64 26.33
C THR A 352 -8.98 67.87 25.54
N SER A 353 -8.62 66.81 24.82
CA SER A 353 -9.58 65.97 24.06
C SER A 353 -9.33 64.48 24.31
N ALA A 354 -10.38 63.77 24.70
CA ALA A 354 -10.43 62.31 24.80
C ALA A 354 -11.49 61.79 23.83
N MET A 355 -11.12 60.86 22.96
CA MET A 355 -12.02 60.15 22.07
C MET A 355 -12.23 58.75 22.63
N THR A 356 -13.49 58.35 22.80
CA THR A 356 -13.84 57.05 23.38
C THR A 356 -14.37 56.15 22.27
N TYR A 357 -13.77 54.98 22.16
CA TYR A 357 -14.12 53.93 21.22
C TYR A 357 -14.65 52.71 21.96
N CYS A 358 -15.41 51.87 21.27
CA CYS A 358 -15.89 50.60 21.78
C CYS A 358 -15.36 49.44 20.95
N ALA A 359 -14.85 48.40 21.61
CA ALA A 359 -14.48 47.12 21.00
C ALA A 359 -15.22 45.97 21.70
N PHE A 360 -15.43 44.84 21.02
CA PHE A 360 -16.04 43.67 21.66
C PHE A 360 -15.19 43.12 22.82
N LEU A 361 -15.86 42.53 23.83
CA LEU A 361 -15.19 41.93 25.00
C LEU A 361 -14.22 40.81 24.63
N HIS A 362 -14.51 40.07 23.55
CA HIS A 362 -13.65 39.02 23.01
C HIS A 362 -13.86 38.87 21.50
N ASN A 363 -12.81 38.50 20.75
CA ASN A 363 -12.87 38.41 19.29
C ASN A 363 -13.87 37.36 18.78
N THR A 364 -14.13 36.30 19.55
CA THR A 364 -15.21 35.34 19.22
C THR A 364 -16.61 35.95 19.34
N MET A 365 -16.79 36.95 20.20
CA MET A 365 -18.07 37.66 20.28
C MET A 365 -18.26 38.51 19.02
N GLN A 366 -17.19 39.15 18.54
CA GLN A 366 -17.21 39.82 17.24
C GLN A 366 -17.54 38.83 16.11
N GLU A 367 -16.89 37.66 16.05
CA GLU A 367 -17.18 36.61 15.06
C GLU A 367 -18.65 36.13 15.12
N PHE A 368 -19.20 35.97 16.33
CA PHE A 368 -20.62 35.62 16.53
C PHE A 368 -21.57 36.70 16.01
N PHE A 369 -21.33 37.98 16.31
CA PHE A 369 -22.14 39.09 15.77
C PHE A 369 -22.00 39.24 14.26
N SER A 370 -20.82 38.93 13.69
CA SER A 370 -20.61 38.84 12.24
C SER A 370 -21.45 37.73 11.60
N ALA A 371 -21.56 36.57 12.26
CA ALA A 371 -22.41 35.48 11.79
C ALA A 371 -23.90 35.86 11.84
N LEU A 372 -24.32 36.59 12.88
CA LEU A 372 -25.68 37.14 12.96
C LEU A 372 -25.98 38.14 11.84
N TRP A 373 -25.00 38.97 11.44
CA TRP A 373 -25.15 39.86 10.29
C TRP A 373 -25.34 39.08 8.99
N LEU A 374 -24.52 38.04 8.76
CA LEU A 374 -24.64 37.17 7.58
C LEU A 374 -25.98 36.43 7.51
N LEU A 375 -26.52 36.02 8.67
CA LEU A 375 -27.86 35.44 8.74
C LEU A 375 -28.94 36.41 8.22
N GLY A 376 -28.76 37.71 8.44
CA GLY A 376 -29.61 38.77 7.90
C GLY A 376 -29.42 39.07 6.42
N HIS A 377 -28.25 38.73 5.85
CA HIS A 377 -27.82 39.04 4.48
C HIS A 377 -27.37 37.78 3.73
N PRO A 378 -28.32 36.88 3.38
CA PRO A 378 -27.97 35.61 2.76
C PRO A 378 -27.20 35.75 1.43
N ASP A 379 -27.41 36.85 0.71
CA ASP A 379 -26.72 37.13 -0.56
C ASP A 379 -25.20 37.34 -0.41
N GLU A 380 -24.71 37.72 0.79
CA GLU A 380 -23.28 37.90 1.05
C GLU A 380 -22.58 36.59 1.51
N ILE A 381 -23.34 35.55 1.88
CA ILE A 381 -22.78 34.31 2.42
C ILE A 381 -21.90 33.60 1.38
N GLU A 382 -22.34 33.49 0.12
CA GLU A 382 -21.56 32.82 -0.94
C GLU A 382 -20.23 33.54 -1.21
N LYS A 383 -20.24 34.87 -1.16
CA LYS A 383 -19.03 35.69 -1.29
C LYS A 383 -18.07 35.47 -0.12
N VAL A 384 -18.57 35.35 1.12
CA VAL A 384 -17.72 35.03 2.28
C VAL A 384 -17.15 33.62 2.17
N LEU A 385 -17.93 32.63 1.74
CA LEU A 385 -17.46 31.26 1.49
C LEU A 385 -16.31 31.23 0.48
N GLN A 386 -16.38 32.02 -0.59
CA GLN A 386 -15.31 32.15 -1.57
C GLN A 386 -14.09 32.92 -1.02
N LEU A 387 -14.31 34.07 -0.37
CA LEU A 387 -13.23 34.89 0.16
C LEU A 387 -12.42 34.16 1.24
N CYS A 388 -13.07 33.38 2.09
CA CYS A 388 -12.41 32.65 3.17
C CYS A 388 -11.47 31.53 2.70
N GLN A 389 -11.44 31.22 1.38
CA GLN A 389 -10.44 30.35 0.76
C GLN A 389 -9.15 31.10 0.38
N THR A 390 -9.14 32.44 0.42
CA THR A 390 -7.96 33.27 0.12
C THR A 390 -7.12 33.50 1.38
N GLU A 391 -5.79 33.55 1.24
CA GLU A 391 -4.87 33.83 2.36
C GLU A 391 -5.17 35.15 3.09
N GLU A 392 -5.65 36.16 2.36
CA GLU A 392 -6.00 37.47 2.91
C GLU A 392 -7.22 37.41 3.85
N HIS A 393 -8.25 36.65 3.45
CA HIS A 393 -9.54 36.60 4.16
C HIS A 393 -9.79 35.27 4.89
N LYS A 394 -8.78 34.41 5.05
CA LYS A 394 -8.89 33.11 5.76
C LYS A 394 -9.42 33.22 7.18
N HIS A 395 -9.20 34.36 7.84
CA HIS A 395 -9.72 34.66 9.17
C HIS A 395 -11.26 34.64 9.24
N MET A 396 -11.94 34.83 8.09
CA MET A 396 -13.41 34.75 7.99
C MET A 396 -13.94 33.32 8.21
N ARG A 397 -13.09 32.27 8.13
CA ARG A 397 -13.50 30.88 8.42
C ARG A 397 -14.06 30.73 9.83
N HIS A 398 -13.62 31.53 10.80
CA HIS A 398 -14.13 31.48 12.20
C HIS A 398 -15.59 31.91 12.34
N VAL A 399 -16.14 32.63 11.35
CA VAL A 399 -17.55 33.04 11.34
C VAL A 399 -18.46 31.86 10.94
N LEU A 400 -17.94 30.90 10.17
CA LEU A 400 -18.74 29.83 9.56
C LEU A 400 -19.32 28.82 10.56
N PRO A 401 -18.59 28.34 11.60
CA PRO A 401 -19.19 27.48 12.62
C PRO A 401 -20.37 28.15 13.34
N PHE A 402 -20.25 29.45 13.65
CA PHE A 402 -21.37 30.22 14.21
C PHE A 402 -22.53 30.33 13.24
N LEU A 403 -22.27 30.63 11.97
CA LEU A 403 -23.33 30.68 10.95
C LEU A 403 -24.05 29.33 10.82
N CYS A 404 -23.31 28.22 10.84
CA CYS A 404 -23.87 26.87 10.85
C CYS A 404 -24.80 26.65 12.05
N GLY A 405 -24.35 27.00 13.26
CA GLY A 405 -25.17 26.87 14.47
C GLY A 405 -26.39 27.77 14.49
N LEU A 406 -26.30 28.98 13.93
CA LEU A 406 -27.43 29.91 13.78
C LEU A 406 -28.50 29.38 12.80
N LEU A 407 -28.08 28.61 11.79
CA LEU A 407 -28.93 27.96 10.79
C LEU A 407 -29.52 26.62 11.27
N SER A 408 -29.14 26.12 12.45
CA SER A 408 -29.67 24.88 13.01
C SER A 408 -31.17 25.00 13.36
N GLU A 409 -31.93 23.92 13.14
CA GLU A 409 -33.39 23.92 13.32
C GLU A 409 -33.80 24.29 14.76
N HIS A 410 -33.00 23.87 15.75
CA HIS A 410 -33.23 24.18 17.15
C HIS A 410 -33.13 25.70 17.43
N ASN A 411 -32.09 26.35 16.91
CA ASN A 411 -31.78 27.76 17.22
C ASN A 411 -32.68 28.77 16.51
N ILE A 412 -33.36 28.38 15.41
CA ILE A 412 -34.33 29.24 14.70
C ILE A 412 -35.36 29.82 15.67
N ARG A 413 -35.86 29.01 16.61
CA ARG A 413 -36.88 29.43 17.58
C ARG A 413 -36.39 30.51 18.55
N LEU A 414 -35.08 30.54 18.83
CA LEU A 414 -34.45 31.51 19.73
C LEU A 414 -34.15 32.84 19.02
N LEU A 415 -34.10 32.85 17.68
CA LEU A 415 -33.72 34.01 16.87
C LEU A 415 -34.88 34.64 16.10
N LYS A 416 -36.06 34.01 16.10
CA LYS A 416 -37.29 34.50 15.43
C LYS A 416 -37.72 35.93 15.78
N CYS A 417 -37.20 36.48 16.87
CA CYS A 417 -37.44 37.86 17.28
C CYS A 417 -36.62 38.88 16.45
N LEU A 418 -35.48 38.47 15.91
CA LEU A 418 -34.59 39.30 15.11
C LEU A 418 -34.76 39.02 13.60
N PHE A 419 -34.95 37.75 13.21
CA PHE A 419 -35.03 37.32 11.82
C PHE A 419 -36.30 36.49 11.54
N PRO A 420 -36.92 36.59 10.35
CA PRO A 420 -38.03 35.73 9.96
C PRO A 420 -37.62 34.25 9.86
N GLU A 421 -38.42 33.33 10.43
CA GLU A 421 -38.13 31.89 10.39
C GLU A 421 -38.05 31.34 8.96
N ASP A 422 -38.93 31.81 8.07
CA ASP A 422 -38.96 31.39 6.67
C ASP A 422 -37.69 31.78 5.89
N GLN A 423 -37.06 32.91 6.25
CA GLN A 423 -35.79 33.34 5.66
C GLN A 423 -34.68 32.39 6.10
N ILE A 424 -34.58 32.12 7.41
CA ILE A 424 -33.52 31.27 7.96
C ILE A 424 -33.58 29.86 7.35
N LYS A 425 -34.79 29.27 7.25
CA LYS A 425 -34.97 27.95 6.63
C LYS A 425 -34.55 27.92 5.17
N LYS A 426 -34.97 28.92 4.38
CA LYS A 426 -34.55 29.06 2.98
C LYS A 426 -33.04 29.17 2.83
N THR A 427 -32.38 29.93 3.71
CA THR A 427 -30.92 30.04 3.71
C THR A 427 -30.26 28.70 4.04
N SER A 428 -30.75 28.00 5.06
CA SER A 428 -30.23 26.69 5.50
C SER A 428 -30.30 25.63 4.39
N ASP A 429 -31.39 25.61 3.62
CA ASP A 429 -31.62 24.62 2.55
C ASP A 429 -30.52 24.60 1.48
N TRP A 430 -30.04 25.77 1.04
CA TRP A 430 -29.00 25.88 0.00
C TRP A 430 -27.58 25.99 0.58
N PHE A 431 -27.45 26.54 1.80
CA PHE A 431 -26.15 26.82 2.41
C PHE A 431 -25.31 25.56 2.60
N ILE A 432 -25.92 24.45 2.99
CA ILE A 432 -25.22 23.19 3.27
C ILE A 432 -24.50 22.67 2.02
N GLU A 433 -25.19 22.67 0.88
CA GLU A 433 -24.64 22.20 -0.38
C GLU A 433 -23.45 23.09 -0.80
N LYS A 434 -23.63 24.42 -0.72
CA LYS A 434 -22.57 25.38 -1.02
C LYS A 434 -21.37 25.30 -0.08
N LEU A 435 -21.59 25.11 1.22
CA LEU A 435 -20.53 24.90 2.20
C LEU A 435 -19.72 23.65 1.83
N LEU A 436 -20.39 22.53 1.62
CA LEU A 436 -19.74 21.26 1.26
C LEU A 436 -19.01 21.37 -0.09
N ASP A 437 -19.61 21.96 -1.13
CA ASP A 437 -18.96 22.15 -2.44
C ASP A 437 -17.70 23.02 -2.34
N THR A 438 -17.76 24.10 -1.56
CA THR A 438 -16.64 25.04 -1.42
C THR A 438 -15.43 24.39 -0.76
N PHE A 439 -15.66 23.54 0.25
CA PHE A 439 -14.57 22.92 1.02
C PHE A 439 -14.16 21.53 0.52
N LEU A 440 -14.98 20.82 -0.27
CA LEU A 440 -14.67 19.47 -0.78
C LEU A 440 -14.15 19.42 -2.23
N GLN A 441 -14.21 20.51 -3.00
CA GLN A 441 -13.72 20.50 -4.39
C GLN A 441 -12.18 20.46 -4.45
N PRO A 442 -11.57 19.62 -5.31
CA PRO A 442 -10.14 19.68 -5.59
C PRO A 442 -9.85 21.00 -6.31
N GLN A 443 -9.14 21.92 -5.65
CA GLN A 443 -8.66 23.12 -6.33
C GLN A 443 -7.59 22.70 -7.36
N SER A 444 -7.78 23.15 -8.61
CA SER A 444 -6.95 22.83 -9.78
C SER A 444 -5.45 22.82 -9.48
N GLU A 445 -4.74 21.84 -10.06
CA GLU A 445 -3.33 21.46 -9.86
C GLU A 445 -2.25 22.55 -10.08
N GLU A 446 -2.61 23.82 -10.28
CA GLU A 446 -1.69 24.88 -10.70
C GLU A 446 -1.16 25.80 -9.59
N SER A 447 -1.50 25.58 -8.31
CA SER A 447 -0.91 26.36 -7.21
C SER A 447 -0.06 25.47 -6.28
N GLU A 448 1.23 25.79 -6.17
CA GLU A 448 2.19 25.06 -5.31
C GLU A 448 1.93 25.23 -3.80
N ASP A 449 0.95 26.06 -3.42
CA ASP A 449 0.60 26.46 -2.05
C ASP A 449 -0.90 26.24 -1.69
N SER A 450 -1.67 25.41 -2.40
CA SER A 450 -3.07 25.13 -2.01
C SER A 450 -3.17 24.36 -0.69
N GLU A 451 -3.95 24.87 0.27
CA GLU A 451 -4.24 24.20 1.54
C GLU A 451 -5.05 22.91 1.30
N GLU A 452 -4.64 21.83 1.96
CA GLU A 452 -5.29 20.52 1.96
C GLU A 452 -6.66 20.56 2.66
N PHE A 453 -7.56 19.65 2.29
CA PHE A 453 -8.93 19.55 2.81
C PHE A 453 -8.96 19.39 4.35
N ASP A 454 -9.60 20.33 5.06
CA ASP A 454 -9.69 20.30 6.53
C ASP A 454 -10.96 19.54 7.00
N LEU A 455 -10.80 18.22 7.16
CA LEU A 455 -11.83 17.30 7.62
C LEU A 455 -12.46 17.72 8.96
N LEU A 456 -11.64 18.18 9.90
CA LEU A 456 -12.07 18.47 11.27
C LEU A 456 -12.86 19.77 11.34
N PHE A 457 -12.48 20.77 10.54
CA PHE A 457 -13.24 22.01 10.40
C PHE A 457 -14.64 21.78 9.83
N VAL A 458 -14.75 20.98 8.76
CA VAL A 458 -16.07 20.66 8.18
C VAL A 458 -16.91 19.84 9.17
N SER A 459 -16.30 18.89 9.86
CA SER A 459 -16.97 18.11 10.92
C SER A 459 -17.49 19.01 12.05
N GLN A 460 -16.72 20.02 12.45
CA GLN A 460 -17.16 21.02 13.45
C GLN A 460 -18.34 21.86 12.94
N CYS A 461 -18.33 22.30 11.68
CA CYS A 461 -19.44 23.04 11.09
C CYS A 461 -20.72 22.21 11.06
N LEU A 462 -20.62 20.92 10.70
CA LEU A 462 -21.75 19.98 10.71
C LEU A 462 -22.25 19.71 12.13
N TYR A 463 -21.35 19.63 13.10
CA TYR A 463 -21.69 19.53 14.51
C TYR A 463 -22.42 20.78 14.99
N GLU A 464 -21.98 21.99 14.66
CA GLU A 464 -22.73 23.21 15.03
C GLU A 464 -24.11 23.28 14.35
N LEU A 465 -24.19 22.86 13.09
CA LEU A 465 -25.44 22.86 12.32
C LEU A 465 -26.49 21.89 12.88
N GLN A 466 -26.08 20.82 13.55
CA GLN A 466 -26.95 19.78 14.11
C GLN A 466 -27.97 19.23 13.08
N SER A 467 -27.53 19.02 11.82
CA SER A 467 -28.39 18.53 10.72
C SER A 467 -27.97 17.12 10.28
N PRO A 468 -28.75 16.06 10.61
CA PRO A 468 -28.48 14.71 10.14
C PRO A 468 -28.37 14.59 8.62
N LYS A 469 -29.21 15.35 7.89
CA LYS A 469 -29.19 15.40 6.42
C LYS A 469 -27.85 15.92 5.89
N ALA A 470 -27.30 16.96 6.52
CA ALA A 470 -26.00 17.52 6.12
C ALA A 470 -24.86 16.53 6.36
N CYS A 471 -24.87 15.82 7.49
CA CYS A 471 -23.88 14.80 7.81
C CYS A 471 -23.93 13.64 6.79
N LEU A 472 -25.11 13.19 6.39
CA LEU A 472 -25.26 12.14 5.38
C LEU A 472 -24.73 12.59 4.02
N MET A 473 -25.08 13.81 3.56
CA MET A 473 -24.53 14.37 2.33
C MET A 473 -22.99 14.46 2.35
N PHE A 474 -22.42 14.82 3.49
CA PHE A 474 -20.98 14.86 3.69
C PHE A 474 -20.35 13.46 3.61
N LEU A 475 -20.90 12.48 4.33
CA LEU A 475 -20.41 11.09 4.31
C LEU A 475 -20.52 10.45 2.92
N GLU A 476 -21.58 10.76 2.17
CA GLU A 476 -21.74 10.33 0.77
C GLU A 476 -20.63 10.91 -0.12
N LYS A 477 -20.32 12.21 0.00
CA LYS A 477 -19.22 12.85 -0.74
C LYS A 477 -17.84 12.29 -0.38
N MET A 478 -17.66 11.84 0.86
CA MET A 478 -16.41 11.24 1.35
C MET A 478 -16.32 9.72 1.11
N ASP A 479 -17.29 9.12 0.41
CA ASP A 479 -17.44 7.66 0.26
C ASP A 479 -17.39 6.88 1.59
N HIS A 480 -17.83 7.52 2.68
CA HIS A 480 -17.81 6.98 4.04
C HIS A 480 -16.40 6.60 4.52
N GLN A 481 -15.36 7.28 4.03
CA GLN A 481 -13.98 7.14 4.49
C GLN A 481 -13.50 8.46 5.10
N LEU A 482 -13.08 8.40 6.35
CA LEU A 482 -12.60 9.55 7.11
C LEU A 482 -11.18 9.26 7.58
N GLU A 483 -10.23 10.11 7.19
CA GLU A 483 -8.82 10.01 7.56
C GLU A 483 -8.37 11.33 8.19
N PRO A 484 -8.51 11.49 9.51
CA PRO A 484 -7.92 12.63 10.20
C PRO A 484 -6.38 12.59 10.13
N GLU A 485 -5.77 13.74 9.83
CA GLU A 485 -4.32 13.90 9.74
C GLU A 485 -3.67 14.50 11.00
N GLU A 486 -4.49 14.91 11.97
CA GLU A 486 -4.06 15.59 13.20
C GLU A 486 -4.57 14.88 14.47
N ASP A 487 -3.87 15.09 15.58
CA ASP A 487 -4.29 14.60 16.91
C ASP A 487 -5.67 15.16 17.29
N LEU A 488 -6.58 14.28 17.74
CA LEU A 488 -7.96 14.66 18.00
C LEU A 488 -8.18 15.10 19.45
N ASP A 489 -8.65 16.34 19.64
CA ASP A 489 -9.14 16.79 20.94
C ASP A 489 -10.56 16.27 21.24
N PRO A 490 -11.02 16.27 22.50
CA PRO A 490 -12.35 15.78 22.86
C PRO A 490 -13.51 16.41 22.10
N HIS A 491 -13.45 17.72 21.82
CA HIS A 491 -14.51 18.40 21.08
C HIS A 491 -14.52 17.99 19.62
N GLN A 492 -13.35 17.81 19.00
CA GLN A 492 -13.21 17.25 17.65
C GLN A 492 -13.70 15.80 17.61
N CYS A 493 -13.38 14.98 18.61
CA CYS A 493 -13.95 13.63 18.75
C CYS A 493 -15.47 13.66 18.88
N CYS A 494 -16.04 14.61 19.62
CA CYS A 494 -17.50 14.78 19.72
C CYS A 494 -18.12 15.12 18.36
N ALA A 495 -17.54 16.08 17.64
CA ALA A 495 -18.00 16.47 16.32
C ALA A 495 -17.93 15.31 15.31
N LEU A 496 -16.80 14.58 15.29
CA LEU A 496 -16.61 13.43 14.43
C LEU A 496 -17.56 12.29 14.78
N SER A 497 -17.75 12.00 16.07
CA SER A 497 -18.70 11.00 16.58
C SER A 497 -20.12 11.34 16.14
N TYR A 498 -20.51 12.62 16.25
CA TYR A 498 -21.82 13.10 15.84
C TYR A 498 -22.06 12.86 14.35
N VAL A 499 -21.08 13.18 13.49
CA VAL A 499 -21.17 12.96 12.03
C VAL A 499 -21.30 11.46 11.73
N ILE A 500 -20.43 10.61 12.29
CA ILE A 500 -20.43 9.16 12.07
C ILE A 500 -21.74 8.53 12.56
N ALA A 501 -22.25 8.97 13.71
CA ALA A 501 -23.49 8.46 14.29
C ALA A 501 -24.73 8.68 13.39
N GLN A 502 -24.67 9.59 12.41
CA GLN A 502 -25.77 9.79 11.47
C GLN A 502 -25.85 8.72 10.39
N SER A 503 -24.76 7.98 10.13
CA SER A 503 -24.78 6.88 9.16
C SER A 503 -25.58 5.71 9.69
N ARG A 504 -26.67 5.31 9.02
CA ARG A 504 -27.53 4.18 9.47
C ARG A 504 -27.40 2.93 8.60
N ASP A 505 -27.03 3.11 7.33
CA ASP A 505 -27.12 2.05 6.32
C ASP A 505 -25.74 1.54 5.85
N LYS A 506 -24.66 2.27 6.14
CA LYS A 506 -23.28 1.95 5.72
C LYS A 506 -22.30 2.24 6.86
N GLU A 507 -21.40 1.32 7.15
CA GLU A 507 -20.32 1.56 8.11
C GLU A 507 -19.37 2.64 7.58
N VAL A 508 -18.98 3.57 8.45
CA VAL A 508 -17.98 4.60 8.16
C VAL A 508 -16.60 4.07 8.51
N TYR A 509 -15.71 4.02 7.52
CA TYR A 509 -14.32 3.69 7.73
C TYR A 509 -13.57 4.89 8.31
N LEU A 510 -13.00 4.73 9.51
CA LEU A 510 -12.20 5.73 10.18
C LEU A 510 -10.77 5.23 10.34
N ASN A 511 -9.82 5.95 9.73
CA ASN A 511 -8.40 5.65 9.81
C ASN A 511 -7.72 6.52 10.88
N LEU A 512 -7.24 5.88 11.95
CA LEU A 512 -6.56 6.54 13.08
C LEU A 512 -5.09 6.13 13.20
N GLU A 513 -4.48 5.57 12.14
CA GLU A 513 -3.10 5.03 12.21
C GLU A 513 -2.05 6.07 12.64
N ASP A 514 -2.27 7.35 12.33
CA ASP A 514 -1.35 8.45 12.65
C ASP A 514 -1.87 9.42 13.71
N CYS A 515 -3.01 9.11 14.37
CA CYS A 515 -3.67 10.00 15.33
C CYS A 515 -3.48 9.54 16.79
N THR A 516 -3.23 10.47 17.71
CA THR A 516 -3.39 10.21 19.15
C THR A 516 -4.76 10.69 19.64
N ILE A 517 -5.47 9.82 20.37
CA ILE A 517 -6.76 10.14 21.00
C ILE A 517 -6.65 9.75 22.47
N ALA A 518 -7.08 10.64 23.35
CA ALA A 518 -7.08 10.39 24.78
C ALA A 518 -8.44 9.84 25.28
N ASP A 519 -8.44 9.26 26.48
CA ASP A 519 -9.54 8.43 27.01
C ASP A 519 -10.93 9.08 26.92
N VAL A 520 -11.07 10.38 27.22
CA VAL A 520 -12.37 11.07 27.12
C VAL A 520 -12.80 11.22 25.66
N GLY A 521 -11.88 11.49 24.72
CA GLY A 521 -12.20 11.52 23.29
C GLY A 521 -12.61 10.14 22.76
N MET A 522 -11.95 9.08 23.24
CA MET A 522 -12.33 7.71 22.91
C MET A 522 -13.69 7.31 23.50
N ASN A 523 -14.03 7.78 24.71
CA ASN A 523 -15.36 7.60 25.29
C ASN A 523 -16.46 8.30 24.46
N MET A 524 -16.15 9.41 23.81
CA MET A 524 -17.08 10.07 22.89
C MET A 524 -17.25 9.24 21.60
N MET A 525 -16.16 8.71 21.04
CA MET A 525 -16.20 7.82 19.86
C MET A 525 -16.94 6.50 20.13
N LEU A 526 -17.00 6.02 21.37
CA LEU A 526 -17.84 4.86 21.74
C LEU A 526 -19.32 5.07 21.43
N SER A 527 -19.81 6.31 21.46
CA SER A 527 -21.21 6.64 21.18
C SER A 527 -21.63 6.30 19.73
N CYS A 528 -20.68 6.33 18.78
CA CYS A 528 -20.91 6.00 17.37
C CYS A 528 -20.42 4.60 16.97
N SER A 529 -20.09 3.75 17.96
CA SER A 529 -19.56 2.40 17.76
C SER A 529 -20.36 1.45 16.83
N PRO A 530 -21.70 1.49 16.71
CA PRO A 530 -22.38 0.60 15.77
C PRO A 530 -22.19 0.95 14.30
N ASN A 531 -21.71 2.16 13.99
CA ASN A 531 -21.66 2.69 12.62
C ASN A 531 -20.22 2.86 12.10
N ILE A 532 -19.22 2.32 12.81
CA ILE A 532 -17.80 2.61 12.57
C ILE A 532 -16.96 1.36 12.30
N ARG A 533 -16.06 1.46 11.33
CA ARG A 533 -15.03 0.49 11.02
C ARG A 533 -13.65 1.13 11.19
N LEU A 534 -12.84 0.60 12.11
CA LEU A 534 -11.61 1.28 12.58
C LEU A 534 -10.33 0.65 12.01
N ASN A 535 -9.37 1.51 11.62
CA ASN A 535 -7.95 1.17 11.45
C ASN A 535 -7.12 1.91 12.51
N ILE A 536 -6.29 1.20 13.29
CA ILE A 536 -5.61 1.73 14.50
C ILE A 536 -4.10 1.36 14.46
N CYS A 537 -3.25 2.20 15.08
CA CYS A 537 -1.79 2.14 15.16
C CYS A 537 -1.13 0.76 15.36
N LYS A 538 0.17 0.70 14.99
CA LYS A 538 1.07 -0.48 15.02
C LYS A 538 1.48 -1.03 16.39
N GLU A 539 1.17 -0.37 17.52
CA GLU A 539 1.55 -0.86 18.87
C GLU A 539 0.33 -1.02 19.80
N PRO A 540 -0.28 -2.22 19.87
CA PRO A 540 -1.46 -2.50 20.70
C PRO A 540 -1.23 -2.47 22.23
N LEU A 541 0.03 -2.39 22.67
CA LEU A 541 0.43 -2.69 24.05
C LEU A 541 0.32 -1.50 25.03
N GLU A 542 0.37 -0.25 24.57
CA GLU A 542 0.27 0.92 25.47
C GLU A 542 -1.17 1.24 25.90
N GLN A 543 -2.20 0.67 25.24
CA GLN A 543 -3.61 0.96 25.49
C GLN A 543 -4.47 -0.29 25.81
N THR A 544 -3.83 -1.40 26.19
CA THR A 544 -4.49 -2.72 26.33
C THR A 544 -5.65 -2.73 27.34
N THR A 545 -5.53 -2.02 28.47
CA THR A 545 -6.60 -1.90 29.47
C THR A 545 -7.85 -1.20 28.92
N PHE A 546 -7.64 -0.17 28.08
CA PHE A 546 -8.71 0.56 27.42
C PHE A 546 -9.38 -0.29 26.32
N PHE A 547 -8.60 -0.99 25.49
CA PHE A 547 -9.16 -1.90 24.49
C PHE A 547 -10.04 -2.98 25.14
N LEU A 548 -9.63 -3.51 26.30
CA LEU A 548 -10.43 -4.48 27.05
C LEU A 548 -11.78 -3.90 27.53
N GLU A 549 -11.82 -2.64 27.99
CA GLU A 549 -13.07 -1.96 28.33
C GLU A 549 -13.92 -1.57 27.10
N PHE A 550 -13.28 -1.13 26.02
CA PHE A 550 -13.91 -0.80 24.73
C PHE A 550 -14.58 -2.03 24.11
N PHE A 551 -13.86 -3.15 23.97
CA PHE A 551 -14.40 -4.40 23.45
C PHE A 551 -15.45 -5.02 24.39
N HIS A 552 -15.31 -4.88 25.72
CA HIS A 552 -16.34 -5.33 26.67
C HIS A 552 -17.65 -4.52 26.54
N LYS A 553 -17.58 -3.19 26.37
CA LYS A 553 -18.79 -2.36 26.13
C LYS A 553 -19.37 -2.59 24.73
N ALA A 554 -18.52 -2.72 23.71
CA ALA A 554 -18.95 -2.87 22.31
C ALA A 554 -19.48 -4.28 21.99
N SER A 555 -18.99 -5.33 22.65
CA SER A 555 -19.52 -6.70 22.52
C SER A 555 -20.97 -6.84 23.03
N GLN A 556 -21.47 -5.91 23.84
CA GLN A 556 -22.89 -5.82 24.19
C GLN A 556 -23.76 -5.28 23.04
N CYS A 557 -23.16 -4.75 21.96
CA CYS A 557 -23.84 -4.07 20.85
C CYS A 557 -23.70 -4.75 19.47
N CYS A 558 -23.24 -6.01 19.37
CA CYS A 558 -23.13 -6.76 18.10
C CYS A 558 -22.39 -6.01 16.97
N CYS A 559 -21.11 -5.70 17.14
CA CYS A 559 -20.32 -5.01 16.10
C CYS A 559 -19.19 -5.90 15.54
N SER A 560 -18.90 -5.77 14.23
CA SER A 560 -17.79 -6.44 13.52
C SER A 560 -16.52 -5.60 13.57
N PHE A 561 -15.56 -5.97 14.41
CA PHE A 561 -14.28 -5.28 14.51
C PHE A 561 -13.23 -6.01 13.67
N PHE A 562 -12.52 -5.26 12.83
CA PHE A 562 -11.36 -5.63 11.97
C PHE A 562 -11.66 -5.99 10.49
N ASP A 563 -11.04 -5.23 9.56
CA ASP A 563 -10.78 -5.66 8.18
C ASP A 563 -9.33 -6.14 8.03
N GLN A 564 -9.17 -7.24 7.30
CA GLN A 564 -7.90 -7.85 6.96
C GLN A 564 -7.21 -7.07 5.83
N ARG A 565 -6.27 -6.18 6.17
CA ARG A 565 -5.16 -5.80 5.26
C ARG A 565 -3.85 -5.56 6.01
N TYR A 566 -3.34 -6.57 6.73
CA TYR A 566 -1.94 -6.54 7.15
C TYR A 566 -1.08 -7.33 6.17
N ASN A 567 -0.25 -6.58 5.44
CA ASN A 567 0.88 -7.10 4.69
C ASN A 567 1.71 -8.04 5.57
N TYR A 568 2.00 -9.22 5.04
CA TYR A 568 2.84 -10.29 5.59
C TYR A 568 4.06 -9.78 6.40
N ASN A 569 3.90 -9.58 7.71
CA ASN A 569 4.99 -9.40 8.67
C ASN A 569 4.64 -10.08 9.99
N HIS A 570 5.61 -10.73 10.61
CA HIS A 570 5.47 -11.73 11.67
C HIS A 570 5.22 -11.19 13.11
N GLU A 571 5.16 -9.87 13.32
CA GLU A 571 4.99 -9.24 14.64
C GLU A 571 3.57 -9.32 15.27
N PRO A 572 2.45 -9.37 14.53
CA PRO A 572 1.09 -9.37 15.12
C PRO A 572 0.75 -10.58 16.00
N LEU A 573 1.37 -11.74 15.77
CA LEU A 573 1.05 -12.99 16.46
C LEU A 573 1.55 -13.04 17.91
N ASN A 574 2.74 -12.47 18.17
CA ASN A 574 3.25 -12.36 19.54
C ASN A 574 2.41 -11.36 20.34
N ALA A 575 1.96 -10.27 19.71
CA ALA A 575 1.09 -9.28 20.34
C ALA A 575 -0.26 -9.89 20.80
N LEU A 576 -0.82 -10.86 20.07
CA LEU A 576 -2.05 -11.56 20.47
C LEU A 576 -1.85 -12.50 21.66
N LEU A 577 -0.72 -13.22 21.73
CA LEU A 577 -0.37 -14.04 22.89
C LEU A 577 -0.10 -13.16 24.12
N ASP A 578 0.55 -12.02 23.92
CA ASP A 578 0.81 -11.03 24.96
C ASP A 578 -0.49 -10.40 25.45
N LEU A 579 -1.42 -10.06 24.54
CA LEU A 579 -2.77 -9.62 24.87
C LEU A 579 -3.50 -10.66 25.72
N CYS A 580 -3.54 -11.93 25.31
CA CYS A 580 -4.19 -13.01 26.07
C CYS A 580 -3.58 -13.17 27.47
N SER A 581 -2.25 -13.09 27.59
CA SER A 581 -1.57 -13.14 28.89
C SER A 581 -1.98 -11.97 29.80
N HIS A 582 -2.11 -10.76 29.24
CA HIS A 582 -2.53 -9.57 29.96
C HIS A 582 -4.01 -9.62 30.34
N VAL A 583 -4.88 -10.09 29.44
CA VAL A 583 -6.30 -10.35 29.72
C VAL A 583 -6.42 -11.28 30.90
N LYS A 584 -5.73 -12.42 30.90
CA LYS A 584 -5.78 -13.37 32.03
C LYS A 584 -5.27 -12.77 33.32
N ASN A 585 -4.14 -12.06 33.29
CA ASN A 585 -3.64 -11.38 34.48
C ASN A 585 -4.67 -10.38 35.02
N TYR A 586 -5.34 -9.65 34.14
CA TYR A 586 -6.37 -8.69 34.50
C TYR A 586 -7.67 -9.34 35.00
N GLU A 587 -8.15 -10.42 34.37
CA GLU A 587 -9.27 -11.24 34.85
C GLU A 587 -8.97 -11.79 36.25
N THR A 588 -7.73 -12.25 36.48
CA THR A 588 -7.29 -12.77 37.77
C THR A 588 -7.24 -11.66 38.84
N GLN A 589 -6.81 -10.45 38.46
CA GLN A 589 -6.75 -9.29 39.35
C GLN A 589 -8.15 -8.70 39.66
N THR A 590 -9.08 -8.72 38.71
CA THR A 590 -10.38 -8.05 38.81
C THR A 590 -11.56 -8.99 39.09
N GLY A 591 -11.38 -10.30 38.89
CA GLY A 591 -12.43 -11.32 39.03
C GLY A 591 -13.50 -11.29 37.92
N ARG A 592 -13.30 -10.51 36.85
CA ARG A 592 -14.21 -10.40 35.71
C ARG A 592 -13.73 -11.29 34.55
N SER A 593 -14.65 -11.77 33.71
CA SER A 593 -14.36 -12.66 32.58
C SER A 593 -14.50 -11.90 31.25
N PHE A 594 -13.36 -11.64 30.59
CA PHE A 594 -13.21 -10.91 29.32
C PHE A 594 -12.87 -11.82 28.14
N LEU A 595 -12.30 -13.01 28.38
CA LEU A 595 -11.94 -14.01 27.37
C LEU A 595 -13.11 -14.40 26.45
N PRO A 596 -14.36 -14.62 26.94
CA PRO A 596 -15.51 -14.92 26.08
C PRO A 596 -15.91 -13.74 25.17
N ALA A 597 -15.75 -12.50 25.63
CA ALA A 597 -16.10 -11.30 24.84
C ALA A 597 -15.08 -11.05 23.71
N LEU A 598 -13.84 -11.48 23.89
CA LEU A 598 -12.77 -11.43 22.89
C LEU A 598 -12.67 -12.71 22.05
N GLN A 599 -13.60 -13.64 22.21
CA GLN A 599 -13.57 -14.91 21.50
C GLN A 599 -13.59 -14.71 19.98
N SER A 600 -14.35 -13.74 19.48
CA SER A 600 -14.34 -13.36 18.05
C SER A 600 -12.98 -12.86 17.59
N VAL A 601 -12.28 -12.07 18.41
CA VAL A 601 -10.92 -11.55 18.13
C VAL A 601 -9.91 -12.68 18.03
N PHE A 602 -9.98 -13.68 18.91
CA PHE A 602 -9.11 -14.85 18.82
C PHE A 602 -9.56 -15.85 17.73
N GLN A 603 -10.81 -15.78 17.23
CA GLN A 603 -11.31 -16.64 16.14
C GLN A 603 -11.07 -16.05 14.74
N SER A 604 -10.94 -14.72 14.61
CA SER A 604 -10.71 -14.01 13.34
C SER A 604 -9.24 -13.93 12.90
N THR A 605 -8.34 -14.63 13.61
CA THR A 605 -6.87 -14.49 13.50
C THR A 605 -6.22 -15.53 12.57
N PRO A 606 -4.93 -15.38 12.20
CA PRO A 606 -4.41 -15.78 10.90
C PRO A 606 -4.41 -17.29 10.69
N ASP A 607 -4.26 -17.68 9.43
CA ASP A 607 -4.29 -19.08 9.01
C ASP A 607 -3.25 -19.96 9.71
N VAL A 608 -2.15 -19.40 10.25
CA VAL A 608 -1.08 -20.11 10.97
C VAL A 608 -0.67 -19.36 12.24
N TRP A 609 -0.61 -20.07 13.37
CA TRP A 609 -0.07 -19.56 14.63
C TRP A 609 1.46 -19.71 14.68
N ILE A 610 2.18 -18.77 15.26
CA ILE A 610 3.63 -18.85 15.44
C ILE A 610 3.93 -18.74 16.94
N ILE A 611 4.72 -19.65 17.50
CA ILE A 611 5.14 -19.64 18.90
C ILE A 611 6.64 -19.82 19.02
N ASP A 612 7.27 -18.98 19.84
CA ASP A 612 8.67 -19.17 20.24
C ASP A 612 8.75 -19.90 21.60
N LEU A 613 9.19 -21.16 21.62
CA LEU A 613 9.29 -21.96 22.85
C LEU A 613 10.30 -21.37 23.84
N SER A 614 11.30 -20.61 23.38
CA SER A 614 12.25 -19.94 24.29
C SER A 614 11.59 -18.82 25.11
N GLN A 615 10.44 -18.30 24.67
CA GLN A 615 9.68 -17.26 25.36
C GLN A 615 8.71 -17.79 26.43
N ARG A 616 8.60 -19.11 26.61
CA ARG A 616 7.77 -19.77 27.63
C ARG A 616 6.28 -19.42 27.57
N LYS A 617 5.72 -19.40 26.35
CA LYS A 617 4.32 -19.00 26.08
C LYS A 617 3.40 -20.18 25.74
N SER A 618 3.85 -21.44 25.86
CA SER A 618 3.07 -22.61 25.44
C SER A 618 1.76 -22.80 26.21
N SER A 619 1.76 -22.48 27.51
CA SER A 619 0.55 -22.53 28.33
C SER A 619 -0.50 -21.49 27.92
N VAL A 620 -0.07 -20.32 27.43
CA VAL A 620 -0.96 -19.28 26.90
C VAL A 620 -1.51 -19.70 25.53
N LEU A 621 -0.67 -20.27 24.67
CA LEU A 621 -1.09 -20.80 23.37
C LEU A 621 -2.15 -21.90 23.52
N LEU A 622 -1.99 -22.82 24.47
CA LEU A 622 -2.98 -23.87 24.75
C LEU A 622 -4.38 -23.29 24.98
N GLU A 623 -4.46 -22.19 25.72
CA GLU A 623 -5.72 -21.54 26.08
C GLU A 623 -6.34 -20.84 24.87
N VAL A 624 -5.52 -20.20 24.03
CA VAL A 624 -5.97 -19.60 22.77
C VAL A 624 -6.46 -20.65 21.78
N LEU A 625 -5.79 -21.80 21.70
CA LEU A 625 -6.16 -22.91 20.82
C LEU A 625 -7.49 -23.57 21.25
N LYS A 626 -7.78 -23.63 22.56
CA LYS A 626 -9.08 -24.12 23.07
C LYS A 626 -10.28 -23.26 22.65
N LEU A 627 -10.06 -21.98 22.33
CA LEU A 627 -11.12 -21.04 21.92
C LEU A 627 -11.46 -21.14 20.42
N GLN A 628 -10.64 -21.84 19.65
CA GLN A 628 -10.81 -22.01 18.21
C GLN A 628 -11.94 -23.01 17.92
N THR A 629 -12.74 -22.73 16.90
CA THR A 629 -13.79 -23.63 16.41
C THR A 629 -13.22 -24.81 15.63
N GLU A 630 -12.04 -24.64 15.03
CA GLU A 630 -11.33 -25.62 14.22
C GLU A 630 -9.87 -25.72 14.64
N LYS A 631 -9.24 -26.87 14.39
CA LYS A 631 -7.81 -27.05 14.63
C LYS A 631 -7.00 -26.14 13.71
N LYS A 632 -6.12 -25.33 14.27
CA LYS A 632 -5.27 -24.39 13.50
C LYS A 632 -3.84 -24.92 13.35
N PRO A 633 -3.15 -24.59 12.25
CA PRO A 633 -1.74 -24.94 12.11
C PRO A 633 -0.87 -24.01 12.97
N VAL A 634 0.24 -24.54 13.49
CA VAL A 634 1.16 -23.88 14.42
C VAL A 634 2.60 -24.01 13.89
N GLU A 635 3.39 -22.96 14.02
CA GLU A 635 4.80 -22.85 13.66
C GLU A 635 5.63 -22.59 14.91
N LEU A 636 6.53 -23.52 15.24
CA LEU A 636 7.48 -23.43 16.35
C LEU A 636 8.74 -22.68 15.91
N ARG A 637 9.14 -21.73 16.74
CA ARG A 637 10.43 -21.03 16.71
C ARG A 637 11.10 -21.21 18.08
N GLY A 638 12.42 -21.02 18.12
CA GLY A 638 13.19 -21.16 19.36
C GLY A 638 13.15 -22.57 19.97
N CYS A 639 13.98 -22.80 20.97
CA CYS A 639 14.03 -24.06 21.72
C CYS A 639 14.16 -23.72 23.20
N SER A 640 13.43 -24.42 24.06
CA SER A 640 13.53 -24.31 25.52
C SER A 640 14.21 -25.56 26.08
N GLU A 641 15.14 -25.38 26.99
CA GLU A 641 15.73 -26.50 27.76
C GLU A 641 14.87 -26.89 28.98
N GLU A 642 13.78 -26.16 29.25
CA GLU A 642 12.86 -26.49 30.35
C GLU A 642 11.83 -27.55 29.94
N GLU A 643 11.88 -28.69 30.63
CA GLU A 643 10.95 -29.81 30.42
C GLU A 643 9.48 -29.39 30.58
N SER A 644 9.16 -28.47 31.50
CA SER A 644 7.80 -27.97 31.71
C SER A 644 7.22 -27.23 30.50
N GLU A 645 8.05 -26.55 29.72
CA GLU A 645 7.61 -25.84 28.51
C GLU A 645 7.33 -26.82 27.38
N MET A 646 8.18 -27.85 27.22
CA MET A 646 7.92 -28.94 26.27
C MET A 646 6.63 -29.69 26.63
N MET A 647 6.41 -29.98 27.92
CA MET A 647 5.18 -30.63 28.37
C MET A 647 3.94 -29.77 28.11
N SER A 648 4.04 -28.47 28.34
CA SER A 648 2.95 -27.52 28.06
C SER A 648 2.64 -27.46 26.56
N PHE A 649 3.67 -27.50 25.70
CA PHE A 649 3.50 -27.55 24.25
C PHE A 649 2.88 -28.87 23.78
N LEU A 650 3.31 -30.02 24.32
CA LEU A 650 2.75 -31.33 23.98
C LEU A 650 1.22 -31.37 24.23
N GLN A 651 0.74 -30.70 25.27
CA GLN A 651 -0.70 -30.56 25.55
C GLN A 651 -1.47 -29.74 24.51
N CYS A 652 -0.80 -28.95 23.67
CA CYS A 652 -1.44 -28.22 22.57
C CYS A 652 -1.77 -29.14 21.38
N LEU A 653 -1.04 -30.25 21.19
CA LEU A 653 -1.15 -31.11 20.01
C LEU A 653 -2.58 -31.55 19.64
N PRO A 654 -3.49 -31.88 20.58
CA PRO A 654 -4.87 -32.24 20.24
C PRO A 654 -5.63 -31.14 19.47
N TYR A 655 -5.26 -29.87 19.66
CA TYR A 655 -5.91 -28.69 19.07
C TYR A 655 -5.21 -28.18 17.81
N ILE A 656 -4.09 -28.80 17.42
CA ILE A 656 -3.26 -28.39 16.28
C ILE A 656 -3.63 -29.23 15.05
N SER A 657 -3.81 -28.58 13.90
CA SER A 657 -4.03 -29.29 12.62
C SER A 657 -2.74 -29.59 11.88
N GLN A 658 -1.75 -28.70 11.96
CA GLN A 658 -0.42 -28.89 11.36
C GLN A 658 0.65 -28.25 12.23
N LEU A 659 1.85 -28.83 12.27
CA LEU A 659 2.98 -28.33 13.04
C LEU A 659 4.16 -28.04 12.10
N ARG A 660 4.69 -26.81 12.14
CA ARG A 660 5.84 -26.33 11.38
C ARG A 660 6.98 -25.97 12.33
N ILE A 661 8.23 -26.06 11.89
CA ILE A 661 9.38 -25.56 12.64
C ILE A 661 10.19 -24.65 11.73
N SER A 662 10.45 -23.41 12.13
CA SER A 662 11.15 -22.43 11.29
C SER A 662 12.17 -21.63 12.10
N HIS A 663 13.09 -20.95 11.42
CA HIS A 663 14.10 -20.04 12.01
C HIS A 663 15.03 -20.63 13.08
N LEU A 664 15.18 -21.96 13.13
CA LEU A 664 16.15 -22.66 13.96
C LEU A 664 17.29 -23.21 13.11
N SER A 665 18.50 -23.29 13.69
CA SER A 665 19.58 -24.03 13.04
C SER A 665 19.25 -25.52 12.97
N GLU A 666 19.70 -26.19 11.91
CA GLU A 666 19.43 -27.62 11.67
C GLU A 666 19.79 -28.50 12.87
N ARG A 667 20.90 -28.21 13.56
CA ARG A 667 21.31 -28.92 14.77
C ARG A 667 20.31 -28.77 15.92
N VAL A 668 19.78 -27.56 16.11
CA VAL A 668 18.80 -27.27 17.17
C VAL A 668 17.44 -27.87 16.83
N GLN A 669 17.03 -27.86 15.56
CA GLN A 669 15.81 -28.53 15.09
C GLN A 669 15.86 -30.04 15.31
N LYS A 670 16.96 -30.69 14.90
CA LYS A 670 17.17 -32.13 15.09
C LYS A 670 17.08 -32.49 16.58
N ARG A 671 17.76 -31.72 17.44
CA ARG A 671 17.72 -31.90 18.90
C ARG A 671 16.32 -31.72 19.48
N LEU A 672 15.61 -30.65 19.13
CA LEU A 672 14.25 -30.38 19.61
C LEU A 672 13.27 -31.49 19.19
N LEU A 673 13.35 -31.96 17.94
CA LEU A 673 12.52 -33.07 17.46
C LEU A 673 12.83 -34.37 18.20
N LEU A 674 14.13 -34.70 18.36
CA LEU A 674 14.58 -35.84 19.16
C LEU A 674 13.97 -35.81 20.57
N GLU A 675 14.07 -34.67 21.25
CA GLU A 675 13.56 -34.49 22.62
C GLU A 675 12.01 -34.60 22.65
N LEU A 676 11.30 -33.97 21.72
CA LEU A 676 9.83 -34.06 21.61
C LEU A 676 9.33 -35.49 21.34
N PHE A 677 9.95 -36.23 20.41
CA PHE A 677 9.57 -37.61 20.09
C PHE A 677 9.86 -38.57 21.24
N ILE A 678 11.00 -38.43 21.92
CA ILE A 678 11.32 -39.24 23.10
C ILE A 678 10.31 -38.94 24.22
N LYS A 679 10.02 -37.66 24.50
CA LYS A 679 9.06 -37.28 25.54
C LYS A 679 7.64 -37.73 25.22
N ALA A 680 7.21 -37.61 23.97
CA ALA A 680 5.90 -38.13 23.56
C ALA A 680 5.82 -39.66 23.70
N ALA A 681 6.89 -40.39 23.39
CA ALA A 681 6.95 -41.83 23.60
C ALA A 681 6.93 -42.19 25.10
N GLU A 682 7.60 -41.41 25.95
CA GLU A 682 7.53 -41.57 27.41
C GLU A 682 6.10 -41.35 27.93
N ILE A 683 5.41 -40.31 27.47
CA ILE A 683 4.01 -40.03 27.85
C ILE A 683 3.10 -41.15 27.36
N GLU A 684 3.22 -41.58 26.11
CA GLU A 684 2.39 -42.63 25.53
C GLU A 684 2.58 -43.97 26.25
N THR A 685 3.81 -44.31 26.63
CA THR A 685 4.10 -45.51 27.42
C THR A 685 3.63 -45.42 28.88
N GLN A 686 3.52 -44.22 29.46
CA GLN A 686 3.07 -44.00 30.85
C GLN A 686 1.55 -43.83 30.98
N THR A 687 0.92 -43.15 30.04
CA THR A 687 -0.48 -42.69 30.12
C THR A 687 -1.41 -43.41 29.14
N GLY A 688 -0.86 -44.03 28.08
CA GLY A 688 -1.64 -44.63 26.98
C GLY A 688 -2.20 -43.63 25.97
N GLU A 689 -1.90 -42.34 26.09
CA GLU A 689 -2.31 -41.31 25.12
C GLU A 689 -1.53 -41.45 23.80
N GLN A 690 -2.22 -41.38 22.65
CA GLN A 690 -1.62 -41.53 21.31
C GLN A 690 -0.83 -40.27 20.85
N MET A 691 0.07 -39.79 21.71
CA MET A 691 0.82 -38.54 21.49
C MET A 691 1.78 -38.63 20.31
N LEU A 692 2.43 -39.79 20.09
CA LEU A 692 3.28 -40.00 18.92
C LEU A 692 2.48 -39.93 17.62
N LYS A 693 1.25 -40.45 17.62
CA LYS A 693 0.35 -40.35 16.48
C LYS A 693 -0.06 -38.90 16.21
N LEU A 694 -0.34 -38.12 17.25
CA LEU A 694 -0.68 -36.69 17.11
C LEU A 694 0.52 -35.89 16.59
N LEU A 695 1.72 -36.10 17.13
CA LEU A 695 2.97 -35.52 16.63
C LEU A 695 3.19 -35.88 15.16
N THR A 696 3.18 -37.17 14.82
CA THR A 696 3.41 -37.63 13.43
C THR A 696 2.33 -37.14 12.47
N SER A 697 1.07 -37.08 12.88
CA SER A 697 -0.03 -36.55 12.05
C SER A 697 0.01 -35.03 11.87
N GLY A 698 0.56 -34.30 12.85
CA GLY A 698 0.74 -32.85 12.78
C GLY A 698 1.94 -32.45 11.91
N PHE A 699 2.98 -33.28 11.83
CA PHE A 699 4.09 -33.10 10.91
C PHE A 699 3.71 -33.55 9.49
N ILE A 700 3.15 -32.63 8.69
CA ILE A 700 3.04 -32.88 7.25
C ILE A 700 4.43 -32.70 6.63
N TYR A 701 4.88 -33.71 5.90
CA TYR A 701 6.16 -33.78 5.18
C TYR A 701 6.51 -32.54 4.32
N SER A 702 5.53 -31.72 3.96
CA SER A 702 5.67 -30.58 3.06
C SER A 702 6.19 -29.28 3.67
N PHE A 703 6.50 -29.22 4.98
CA PHE A 703 6.82 -27.94 5.64
C PHE A 703 8.01 -27.96 6.62
N PHE A 704 9.00 -28.82 6.41
CA PHE A 704 10.33 -28.50 6.92
C PHE A 704 10.85 -27.22 6.20
N PRO A 705 11.55 -26.30 6.88
CA PRO A 705 11.91 -25.01 6.30
C PRO A 705 12.76 -25.24 5.04
N TYR A 706 12.66 -24.32 4.07
CA TYR A 706 13.24 -24.28 2.71
C TYR A 706 14.65 -24.90 2.48
N ARG A 707 15.39 -25.32 3.51
CA ARG A 707 16.60 -26.14 3.46
C ARG A 707 16.40 -27.66 3.47
N TRP A 708 15.35 -28.16 4.13
CA TRP A 708 15.01 -29.59 4.20
C TRP A 708 14.09 -30.03 3.04
N THR A 709 13.94 -29.18 2.04
CA THR A 709 13.27 -29.47 0.76
C THR A 709 14.00 -30.55 -0.04
N PHE A 710 15.19 -30.96 0.40
CA PHE A 710 15.90 -32.13 -0.10
C PHE A 710 15.61 -33.32 0.82
N SER A 711 15.16 -34.43 0.24
CA SER A 711 14.99 -35.75 0.90
C SER A 711 16.27 -36.27 1.60
N THR A 712 17.41 -35.61 1.38
CA THR A 712 18.68 -35.78 2.11
C THR A 712 18.53 -35.61 3.61
N ASP A 713 17.94 -34.50 4.05
CA ASP A 713 18.08 -34.08 5.45
C ASP A 713 17.17 -34.91 6.35
N TRP A 714 16.03 -35.34 5.81
CA TRP A 714 15.10 -36.23 6.48
C TRP A 714 15.59 -37.67 6.58
N SER A 715 16.17 -38.21 5.50
CA SER A 715 16.81 -39.54 5.53
C SER A 715 17.94 -39.57 6.55
N ASP A 716 18.79 -38.53 6.57
CA ASP A 716 19.85 -38.38 7.55
C ASP A 716 19.33 -38.22 8.98
N PHE A 717 18.23 -37.47 9.18
CA PHE A 717 17.60 -37.34 10.49
C PHE A 717 17.06 -38.68 11.00
N LEU A 718 16.35 -39.47 10.19
CA LEU A 718 15.82 -40.76 10.60
C LEU A 718 16.94 -41.75 11.00
N LEU A 719 18.05 -41.75 10.27
CA LEU A 719 19.21 -42.58 10.61
C LEU A 719 19.85 -42.16 11.94
N ILE A 720 20.00 -40.85 12.18
CA ILE A 720 20.51 -40.30 13.45
C ILE A 720 19.52 -40.55 14.60
N PHE A 721 18.21 -40.42 14.32
CA PHE A 721 17.14 -40.66 15.27
C PHE A 721 17.14 -42.14 15.71
N TYR A 722 17.28 -43.07 14.77
CA TYR A 722 17.38 -44.49 15.05
C TYR A 722 18.59 -44.82 15.94
N SER A 723 19.78 -44.29 15.63
CA SER A 723 20.96 -44.49 16.47
C SER A 723 20.77 -43.93 17.87
N HIS A 724 20.21 -42.73 17.99
CA HIS A 724 20.00 -42.09 19.30
C HIS A 724 18.92 -42.80 20.13
N VAL A 725 17.86 -43.31 19.50
CA VAL A 725 16.86 -44.15 20.18
C VAL A 725 17.52 -45.42 20.69
N LYS A 726 18.35 -46.09 19.88
CA LYS A 726 19.11 -47.28 20.32
C LYS A 726 20.06 -46.97 21.47
N ASP A 727 20.78 -45.86 21.41
CA ASP A 727 21.66 -45.43 22.50
C ASP A 727 20.85 -45.11 23.76
N TYR A 728 19.69 -44.46 23.63
CA TYR A 728 18.80 -44.18 24.76
C TYR A 728 18.19 -45.47 25.36
N GLU A 729 17.74 -46.42 24.53
CA GLU A 729 17.22 -47.73 25.00
C GLU A 729 18.30 -48.50 25.76
N THR A 730 19.55 -48.47 25.27
CA THR A 730 20.68 -49.13 25.94
C THR A 730 21.08 -48.43 27.24
N GLN A 731 21.03 -47.10 27.30
CA GLN A 731 21.36 -46.31 28.50
C GLN A 731 20.28 -46.40 29.59
N THR A 732 19.00 -46.37 29.22
CA THR A 732 17.88 -46.29 30.17
C THR A 732 17.21 -47.64 30.45
N GLY A 733 17.46 -48.66 29.63
CA GLY A 733 16.81 -49.98 29.71
C GLY A 733 15.33 -49.96 29.30
N ARG A 734 14.81 -48.84 28.79
CA ARG A 734 13.42 -48.72 28.31
C ARG A 734 13.34 -49.15 26.85
N SER A 735 12.25 -49.82 26.46
CA SER A 735 11.98 -50.16 25.06
C SER A 735 11.04 -49.14 24.43
N LEU A 736 11.57 -48.26 23.59
CA LEU A 736 10.85 -47.20 22.87
C LEU A 736 10.69 -47.50 21.38
N LEU A 737 11.52 -48.40 20.81
CA LEU A 737 11.52 -48.72 19.39
C LEU A 737 10.18 -49.29 18.87
N PRO A 738 9.45 -50.13 19.64
CA PRO A 738 8.11 -50.58 19.22
C PRO A 738 7.08 -49.44 19.13
N ALA A 739 7.15 -48.46 20.03
CA ALA A 739 6.26 -47.29 20.01
C ALA A 739 6.61 -46.32 18.87
N LEU A 740 7.91 -46.21 18.53
CA LEU A 740 8.42 -45.36 17.45
C LEU A 740 8.43 -46.04 16.08
N GLN A 741 8.04 -47.32 15.98
CA GLN A 741 8.06 -48.08 14.74
C GLN A 741 7.24 -47.39 13.64
N SER A 742 6.10 -46.78 13.99
CA SER A 742 5.28 -46.02 13.03
C SER A 742 5.99 -44.79 12.46
N VAL A 743 6.88 -44.15 13.23
CA VAL A 743 7.68 -42.99 12.78
C VAL A 743 8.70 -43.42 11.72
N PHE A 744 9.32 -44.59 11.91
CA PHE A 744 10.24 -45.16 10.93
C PHE A 744 9.52 -45.76 9.72
N GLN A 745 8.21 -46.03 9.79
CA GLN A 745 7.38 -46.50 8.67
C GLN A 745 6.74 -45.36 7.86
N SER A 746 6.61 -44.16 8.43
CA SER A 746 6.14 -42.96 7.72
C SER A 746 7.23 -42.33 6.84
N THR A 747 7.91 -43.15 6.02
CA THR A 747 9.20 -42.84 5.35
C THR A 747 9.15 -41.90 4.15
N PRO A 748 10.31 -41.29 3.78
CA PRO A 748 10.38 -40.47 2.58
C PRO A 748 10.14 -41.32 1.33
N ASP A 749 9.64 -40.69 0.27
CA ASP A 749 9.41 -41.34 -1.02
C ASP A 749 10.71 -41.91 -1.63
N VAL A 750 11.85 -41.29 -1.30
CA VAL A 750 13.20 -41.71 -1.68
C VAL A 750 14.12 -41.58 -0.47
N TRP A 751 14.89 -42.63 -0.18
CA TRP A 751 15.95 -42.59 0.83
C TRP A 751 17.21 -42.01 0.23
N ILE A 752 17.77 -40.95 0.80
CA ILE A 752 19.07 -40.44 0.37
C ILE A 752 20.12 -40.76 1.42
N ILE A 753 21.24 -41.37 1.00
CA ILE A 753 22.33 -41.74 1.89
C ILE A 753 23.67 -41.23 1.35
N ASP A 754 24.47 -40.65 2.23
CA ASP A 754 25.87 -40.36 1.96
C ASP A 754 26.77 -41.52 2.38
N LEU A 755 27.30 -42.28 1.42
CA LEU A 755 28.15 -43.46 1.71
C LEU A 755 29.48 -43.07 2.34
N SER A 756 29.94 -41.83 2.16
CA SER A 756 31.17 -41.36 2.81
C SER A 756 31.02 -41.22 4.33
N GLN A 757 29.78 -41.11 4.83
CA GLN A 757 29.48 -40.96 6.26
C GLN A 757 29.31 -42.30 7.01
N ARG A 758 29.54 -43.44 6.35
CA ARG A 758 29.48 -44.78 6.93
C ARG A 758 28.15 -45.17 7.59
N LYS A 759 27.05 -44.79 6.94
CA LYS A 759 25.68 -45.00 7.44
C LYS A 759 24.97 -46.23 6.84
N SER A 760 25.63 -46.99 5.96
CA SER A 760 24.98 -48.08 5.21
C SER A 760 24.46 -49.21 6.10
N SER A 761 25.17 -49.52 7.20
CA SER A 761 24.74 -50.52 8.19
C SER A 761 23.49 -50.09 8.96
N VAL A 762 23.38 -48.80 9.33
CA VAL A 762 22.20 -48.23 9.98
C VAL A 762 21.03 -48.19 8.99
N LEU A 763 21.28 -47.83 7.73
CA LEU A 763 20.27 -47.86 6.67
C LEU A 763 19.71 -49.26 6.47
N LEU A 764 20.54 -50.30 6.47
CA LEU A 764 20.08 -51.69 6.39
C LEU A 764 19.08 -52.04 7.51
N GLU A 765 19.38 -51.65 8.75
CA GLU A 765 18.48 -51.90 9.88
C GLU A 765 17.16 -51.12 9.76
N VAL A 766 17.22 -49.86 9.31
CA VAL A 766 16.01 -49.05 9.08
C VAL A 766 15.19 -49.56 7.88
N LEU A 767 15.83 -50.06 6.83
CA LEU A 767 15.17 -50.66 5.67
C LEU A 767 14.45 -51.97 6.01
N LYS A 768 14.95 -52.76 6.99
CA LYS A 768 14.27 -53.96 7.48
C LYS A 768 12.95 -53.66 8.21
N LEU A 769 12.77 -52.44 8.71
CA LEU A 769 11.54 -52.00 9.39
C LEU A 769 10.43 -51.58 8.39
N GLN A 770 10.75 -51.49 7.10
CA GLN A 770 9.85 -51.03 6.05
C GLN A 770 8.92 -52.13 5.55
N THR A 771 7.68 -51.73 5.21
CA THR A 771 6.68 -52.63 4.63
C THR A 771 6.81 -52.77 3.11
N GLU A 772 7.44 -51.79 2.44
CA GLU A 772 7.61 -51.73 0.99
C GLU A 772 9.05 -51.39 0.60
N LYS A 773 9.48 -51.83 -0.58
CA LYS A 773 10.78 -51.42 -1.14
C LYS A 773 10.70 -49.99 -1.65
N LYS A 774 11.60 -49.13 -1.18
CA LYS A 774 11.68 -47.73 -1.60
C LYS A 774 12.93 -47.45 -2.45
N PRO A 775 12.91 -46.42 -3.32
CA PRO A 775 14.10 -45.95 -4.02
C PRO A 775 15.18 -45.48 -3.03
N VAL A 776 16.44 -45.74 -3.36
CA VAL A 776 17.61 -45.20 -2.65
C VAL A 776 18.45 -44.36 -3.61
N GLU A 777 18.81 -43.17 -3.18
CA GLU A 777 19.70 -42.25 -3.87
C GLU A 777 20.99 -42.08 -3.10
N LEU A 778 22.12 -42.17 -3.79
CA LEU A 778 23.45 -42.17 -3.19
C LEU A 778 24.14 -40.82 -3.38
N ARG A 779 24.75 -40.34 -2.31
CA ARG A 779 25.66 -39.20 -2.28
C ARG A 779 27.06 -39.68 -1.87
N GLY A 780 28.11 -39.23 -2.56
CA GLY A 780 29.49 -39.61 -2.29
C GLY A 780 29.82 -41.10 -2.50
N CYS A 781 31.03 -41.39 -2.96
CA CYS A 781 31.53 -42.77 -3.00
C CYS A 781 32.31 -43.09 -1.71
N SER A 782 32.27 -44.36 -1.29
CA SER A 782 33.16 -44.88 -0.25
C SER A 782 34.19 -45.81 -0.89
N GLU A 783 35.46 -45.62 -0.52
CA GLU A 783 36.52 -46.57 -0.86
C GLU A 783 36.55 -47.77 0.08
N GLU A 784 35.85 -47.71 1.22
CA GLU A 784 35.80 -48.82 2.16
C GLU A 784 34.91 -49.95 1.65
N GLU A 785 35.51 -51.14 1.55
CA GLU A 785 34.83 -52.33 1.05
C GLU A 785 33.62 -52.72 1.93
N SER A 786 33.69 -52.48 3.25
CA SER A 786 32.58 -52.75 4.17
C SER A 786 31.31 -51.92 3.88
N GLU A 787 31.47 -50.69 3.41
CA GLU A 787 30.33 -49.82 3.04
C GLU A 787 29.70 -50.29 1.72
N VAL A 788 30.53 -50.67 0.74
CA VAL A 788 30.05 -51.25 -0.53
C VAL A 788 29.31 -52.57 -0.26
N MET A 789 29.83 -53.42 0.62
CA MET A 789 29.18 -54.66 1.02
C MET A 789 27.84 -54.42 1.72
N SER A 790 27.78 -53.47 2.65
CA SER A 790 26.55 -53.13 3.36
C SER A 790 25.49 -52.54 2.42
N LEU A 791 25.89 -51.74 1.43
CA LEU A 791 24.99 -51.27 0.36
C LEU A 791 24.47 -52.42 -0.51
N LEU A 792 25.33 -53.37 -0.91
CA LEU A 792 24.89 -54.55 -1.67
C LEU A 792 23.88 -55.40 -0.87
N GLN A 793 24.04 -55.48 0.45
CA GLN A 793 23.07 -56.14 1.34
C GLN A 793 21.73 -55.38 1.45
N CYS A 794 21.68 -54.10 1.09
CA CYS A 794 20.44 -53.34 1.02
C CYS A 794 19.62 -53.66 -0.25
N LEU A 795 20.23 -54.20 -1.32
CA LEU A 795 19.57 -54.45 -2.61
C LEU A 795 18.24 -55.21 -2.54
N PRO A 796 18.05 -56.22 -1.66
CA PRO A 796 16.77 -56.91 -1.51
C PRO A 796 15.63 -56.01 -1.02
N TYR A 797 15.94 -54.90 -0.34
CA TYR A 797 14.98 -54.01 0.32
C TYR A 797 14.73 -52.70 -0.44
N ILE A 798 15.41 -52.47 -1.56
CA ILE A 798 15.27 -51.23 -2.35
C ILE A 798 14.62 -51.50 -3.71
N SER A 799 13.95 -50.49 -4.28
CA SER A 799 13.28 -50.61 -5.58
C SER A 799 14.06 -50.00 -6.74
N GLN A 800 14.80 -48.93 -6.49
CA GLN A 800 15.59 -48.19 -7.48
C GLN A 800 16.87 -47.66 -6.84
N LEU A 801 17.94 -47.51 -7.63
CA LEU A 801 19.21 -46.93 -7.20
C LEU A 801 19.55 -45.68 -8.03
N ARG A 802 19.63 -44.50 -7.42
CA ARG A 802 19.96 -43.19 -8.05
C ARG A 802 21.28 -42.62 -7.55
N PHE A 803 21.86 -41.65 -8.27
CA PHE A 803 23.00 -40.84 -7.81
C PHE A 803 22.63 -39.36 -7.74
N TYR A 804 22.92 -38.69 -6.62
CA TYR A 804 22.64 -37.26 -6.47
C TYR A 804 23.88 -36.40 -6.76
N LEU A 805 23.87 -35.64 -7.88
CA LEU A 805 24.93 -34.68 -8.24
C LEU A 805 26.37 -35.24 -8.30
N TRP A 806 26.54 -36.52 -8.60
CA TRP A 806 27.89 -37.07 -8.84
C TRP A 806 28.43 -36.57 -10.17
N ASN A 807 29.76 -36.51 -10.27
CA ASN A 807 30.43 -36.43 -11.55
C ASN A 807 30.14 -37.72 -12.33
N GLY A 808 29.71 -37.60 -13.61
CA GLY A 808 29.35 -38.72 -14.48
C GLY A 808 30.42 -39.82 -14.50
N ILE A 809 31.68 -39.42 -14.59
CA ILE A 809 32.86 -40.31 -14.55
C ILE A 809 32.94 -41.08 -13.23
N SER A 810 32.84 -40.38 -12.08
CA SER A 810 32.94 -41.02 -10.76
C SER A 810 31.78 -41.96 -10.49
N ALA A 811 30.57 -41.60 -10.92
CA ALA A 811 29.40 -42.48 -10.84
C ALA A 811 29.58 -43.71 -11.73
N ALA A 812 30.04 -43.54 -12.98
CA ALA A 812 30.30 -44.64 -13.91
C ALA A 812 31.34 -45.63 -13.35
N GLN A 813 32.45 -45.11 -12.80
CA GLN A 813 33.48 -45.91 -12.14
C GLN A 813 32.94 -46.67 -10.92
N PHE A 814 32.11 -46.02 -10.10
CA PHE A 814 31.51 -46.66 -8.93
C PHE A 814 30.48 -47.72 -9.32
N VAL A 815 29.66 -47.48 -10.35
CA VAL A 815 28.74 -48.50 -10.87
C VAL A 815 29.52 -49.70 -11.40
N LEU A 816 30.58 -49.48 -12.18
CA LEU A 816 31.47 -50.55 -12.60
C LEU A 816 32.03 -51.32 -11.39
N LYS A 817 32.47 -50.62 -10.34
CA LYS A 817 32.93 -51.24 -9.07
C LYS A 817 31.83 -52.07 -8.39
N LEU A 818 30.59 -51.59 -8.34
CA LEU A 818 29.44 -52.33 -7.80
C LEU A 818 29.15 -53.60 -8.61
N PHE A 819 29.17 -53.52 -9.94
CA PHE A 819 28.93 -54.68 -10.82
C PHE A 819 30.07 -55.71 -10.72
N ILE A 820 31.32 -55.27 -10.62
CA ILE A 820 32.47 -56.16 -10.37
C ILE A 820 32.30 -56.88 -9.03
N LYS A 821 32.00 -56.15 -7.95
CA LYS A 821 31.80 -56.74 -6.61
C LYS A 821 30.59 -57.65 -6.55
N ALA A 822 29.48 -57.29 -7.21
CA ALA A 822 28.31 -58.16 -7.34
C ALA A 822 28.64 -59.47 -8.06
N ALA A 823 29.44 -59.42 -9.14
CA ALA A 823 29.90 -60.62 -9.84
C ALA A 823 30.81 -61.50 -8.96
N GLU A 824 31.69 -60.88 -8.16
CA GLU A 824 32.54 -61.58 -7.21
C GLU A 824 31.70 -62.32 -6.14
N ILE A 825 30.71 -61.65 -5.56
CA ILE A 825 29.80 -62.22 -4.55
C ILE A 825 28.98 -63.35 -5.15
N GLU A 826 28.41 -63.15 -6.34
CA GLU A 826 27.61 -64.16 -7.03
C GLU A 826 28.44 -65.43 -7.31
N ARG A 827 29.71 -65.28 -7.69
CA ARG A 827 30.64 -66.41 -7.86
C ARG A 827 30.97 -67.11 -6.54
N GLN A 828 31.07 -66.37 -5.43
CA GLN A 828 31.46 -66.93 -4.12
C GLN A 828 30.30 -67.59 -3.38
N THR A 829 29.12 -66.98 -3.42
CA THR A 829 27.95 -67.34 -2.59
C THR A 829 26.85 -68.03 -3.39
N GLY A 830 26.83 -67.87 -4.72
CA GLY A 830 25.74 -68.34 -5.59
C GLY A 830 24.49 -67.45 -5.58
N GLU A 831 24.50 -66.33 -4.85
CA GLU A 831 23.40 -65.36 -4.84
C GLU A 831 23.33 -64.60 -6.18
N GLN A 832 22.13 -64.41 -6.75
CA GLN A 832 21.92 -63.71 -8.04
C GLN A 832 22.10 -62.18 -7.92
N MET A 833 23.25 -61.74 -7.42
CA MET A 833 23.52 -60.36 -7.04
C MET A 833 23.59 -59.43 -8.26
N LEU A 834 24.15 -59.88 -9.39
CA LEU A 834 24.16 -59.09 -10.63
C LEU A 834 22.74 -58.84 -11.13
N LYS A 835 21.85 -59.82 -11.00
CA LYS A 835 20.45 -59.69 -11.40
C LYS A 835 19.70 -58.71 -10.50
N LEU A 836 19.95 -58.74 -9.19
CA LEU A 836 19.38 -57.79 -8.24
C LEU A 836 19.87 -56.36 -8.50
N LEU A 837 21.18 -56.17 -8.66
CA LEU A 837 21.78 -54.87 -8.97
C LEU A 837 21.30 -54.32 -10.32
N SER A 838 21.22 -55.17 -11.35
CA SER A 838 20.66 -54.78 -12.65
C SER A 838 19.21 -54.32 -12.50
N SER A 839 18.38 -55.05 -11.72
CA SER A 839 16.96 -54.72 -11.56
C SER A 839 16.69 -53.33 -10.99
N VAL A 840 17.53 -52.87 -10.04
CA VAL A 840 17.36 -51.54 -9.41
C VAL A 840 17.89 -50.39 -10.29
N CYS A 841 18.57 -50.69 -11.40
CA CYS A 841 19.16 -49.73 -12.35
C CYS A 841 18.43 -49.71 -13.72
N THR A 842 17.20 -50.23 -13.83
CA THR A 842 16.49 -50.43 -15.12
C THR A 842 15.37 -49.41 -15.43
N TYR A 843 15.38 -48.23 -14.81
CA TYR A 843 14.31 -47.23 -14.97
C TYR A 843 14.78 -46.02 -15.81
N SER A 844 13.85 -45.33 -16.47
CA SER A 844 14.15 -44.27 -17.48
C SER A 844 14.90 -43.05 -16.96
N SER A 845 14.87 -42.81 -15.64
CA SER A 845 15.65 -41.78 -14.96
C SER A 845 16.91 -42.35 -14.27
N PHE A 846 17.42 -43.51 -14.71
CA PHE A 846 18.69 -44.00 -14.20
C PHE A 846 19.87 -43.35 -14.94
N PRO A 847 20.88 -42.79 -14.25
CA PRO A 847 21.02 -42.80 -12.79
C PRO A 847 20.59 -41.49 -12.09
N TYR A 848 20.21 -40.45 -12.83
CA TYR A 848 19.86 -39.13 -12.30
C TYR A 848 18.40 -38.79 -12.56
N GLU A 849 17.81 -37.93 -11.73
CA GLU A 849 16.44 -37.45 -11.96
C GLU A 849 16.23 -36.83 -13.35
N ARG A 850 14.97 -36.82 -13.82
CA ARG A 850 14.58 -36.43 -15.19
C ARG A 850 15.05 -35.03 -15.61
N THR A 851 15.35 -34.16 -14.65
CA THR A 851 15.87 -32.79 -14.86
C THR A 851 17.36 -32.75 -15.20
N TYR A 852 18.07 -33.88 -15.14
CA TYR A 852 19.52 -33.97 -15.41
C TYR A 852 19.83 -34.80 -16.66
N ARG A 853 19.05 -34.62 -17.75
CA ARG A 853 19.15 -35.42 -18.99
C ARG A 853 20.56 -35.43 -19.59
N ILE A 854 21.24 -34.29 -19.66
CA ILE A 854 22.64 -34.18 -20.13
C ILE A 854 23.55 -35.12 -19.32
N LYS A 855 23.52 -35.01 -17.99
CA LYS A 855 24.35 -35.83 -17.09
C LYS A 855 24.03 -37.31 -17.21
N GLN A 856 22.78 -37.66 -17.48
CA GLN A 856 22.34 -39.03 -17.68
C GLN A 856 22.94 -39.63 -18.95
N SER A 857 22.87 -38.90 -20.06
CA SER A 857 23.51 -39.28 -21.32
C SER A 857 25.03 -39.40 -21.17
N ASP A 858 25.67 -38.41 -20.55
CA ASP A 858 27.11 -38.44 -20.27
C ASP A 858 27.52 -39.65 -19.42
N PHE A 859 26.79 -39.92 -18.33
CA PHE A 859 27.08 -41.07 -17.49
C PHE A 859 26.98 -42.39 -18.25
N LEU A 860 25.99 -42.56 -19.12
CA LEU A 860 25.86 -43.80 -19.91
C LEU A 860 27.00 -43.93 -20.91
N LEU A 861 27.42 -42.83 -21.55
CA LEU A 861 28.57 -42.83 -22.45
C LEU A 861 29.87 -43.15 -21.69
N ASP A 862 30.09 -42.52 -20.54
CA ASP A 862 31.27 -42.74 -19.69
C ASP A 862 31.29 -44.18 -19.14
N LEU A 863 30.13 -44.71 -18.72
CA LEU A 863 29.99 -46.09 -18.27
C LEU A 863 30.30 -47.07 -19.40
N CYS A 864 29.80 -46.83 -20.62
CA CYS A 864 30.11 -47.67 -21.78
C CYS A 864 31.61 -47.65 -22.10
N SER A 865 32.25 -46.48 -22.05
CA SER A 865 33.70 -46.35 -22.25
C SER A 865 34.47 -47.13 -21.19
N HIS A 866 34.19 -46.93 -19.91
CA HIS A 866 34.87 -47.61 -18.82
C HIS A 866 34.66 -49.12 -18.81
N VAL A 867 33.45 -49.58 -19.15
CA VAL A 867 33.17 -51.01 -19.29
C VAL A 867 34.03 -51.57 -20.43
N LYS A 868 34.02 -50.95 -21.61
CA LYS A 868 34.84 -51.44 -22.74
C LYS A 868 36.33 -51.43 -22.44
N ASP A 869 36.83 -50.37 -21.81
CA ASP A 869 38.23 -50.30 -21.40
C ASP A 869 38.56 -51.47 -20.45
N TYR A 870 37.69 -51.74 -19.48
CA TYR A 870 37.82 -52.83 -18.55
C TYR A 870 37.73 -54.22 -19.22
N GLU A 871 36.77 -54.42 -20.13
CA GLU A 871 36.64 -55.66 -20.90
C GLU A 871 37.89 -55.91 -21.76
N THR A 872 38.44 -54.86 -22.37
CA THR A 872 39.65 -54.93 -23.19
C THR A 872 40.88 -55.24 -22.35
N GLN A 873 40.99 -54.66 -21.15
CA GLN A 873 42.11 -54.87 -20.23
C GLN A 873 42.10 -56.25 -19.56
N THR A 874 40.91 -56.75 -19.20
CA THR A 874 40.77 -57.97 -18.37
C THR A 874 40.32 -59.21 -19.15
N GLY A 875 39.76 -59.02 -20.35
CA GLY A 875 39.14 -60.07 -21.15
C GLY A 875 37.79 -60.58 -20.61
N TRP A 876 37.26 -59.97 -19.55
CA TRP A 876 35.97 -60.33 -18.96
C TRP A 876 34.86 -59.55 -19.64
N ILE A 877 33.76 -60.23 -20.00
CA ILE A 877 32.64 -59.61 -20.71
C ILE A 877 31.54 -59.23 -19.70
N PHE A 878 31.29 -57.93 -19.54
CA PHE A 878 30.32 -57.33 -18.63
C PHE A 878 29.17 -56.60 -19.35
N LEU A 879 29.33 -56.23 -20.62
CA LEU A 879 28.33 -55.54 -21.43
C LEU A 879 26.93 -56.23 -21.40
N PRO A 880 26.81 -57.58 -21.47
CA PRO A 880 25.53 -58.26 -21.38
C PRO A 880 24.80 -58.06 -20.05
N ALA A 881 25.53 -57.95 -18.93
CA ALA A 881 24.94 -57.69 -17.61
C ALA A 881 24.42 -56.25 -17.47
N LEU A 882 25.04 -55.32 -18.20
CA LEU A 882 24.66 -53.91 -18.26
C LEU A 882 23.71 -53.57 -19.41
N GLN A 883 23.41 -54.52 -20.29
CA GLN A 883 22.55 -54.29 -21.46
C GLN A 883 21.20 -53.68 -21.07
N LYS A 884 20.60 -54.15 -19.98
CA LYS A 884 19.34 -53.59 -19.46
C LYS A 884 19.45 -52.16 -18.97
N VAL A 885 20.63 -51.76 -18.46
CA VAL A 885 20.92 -50.39 -18.00
C VAL A 885 21.01 -49.44 -19.20
N PHE A 886 21.64 -49.87 -20.30
CA PHE A 886 21.70 -49.08 -21.54
C PHE A 886 20.35 -49.02 -22.29
N GLN A 887 19.47 -50.01 -22.07
CA GLN A 887 18.10 -50.03 -22.59
C GLN A 887 17.14 -49.14 -21.82
N SER A 888 17.38 -48.90 -20.52
CA SER A 888 16.53 -48.06 -19.65
C SER A 888 16.87 -46.57 -19.67
N ALA A 889 17.39 -46.08 -20.79
CA ALA A 889 18.01 -44.78 -20.93
C ALA A 889 16.99 -43.64 -21.22
N PRO A 890 17.40 -42.36 -21.25
CA PRO A 890 16.45 -41.25 -21.33
C PRO A 890 15.61 -41.26 -22.61
N ASP A 891 14.44 -40.63 -22.51
CA ASP A 891 13.48 -40.46 -23.61
C ASP A 891 14.11 -39.73 -24.81
N VAL A 892 15.04 -38.79 -24.53
CA VAL A 892 15.83 -38.03 -25.49
C VAL A 892 17.30 -38.10 -25.07
N TRP A 893 18.20 -38.35 -26.01
CA TRP A 893 19.64 -38.27 -25.77
C TRP A 893 20.14 -36.85 -25.91
N ILE A 894 20.88 -36.37 -24.92
CA ILE A 894 21.51 -35.07 -25.03
C ILE A 894 23.02 -35.26 -25.05
N ILE A 895 23.67 -34.69 -26.06
CA ILE A 895 25.07 -34.97 -26.34
C ILE A 895 25.83 -33.66 -26.49
N ASP A 896 26.87 -33.52 -25.68
CA ASP A 896 27.93 -32.56 -25.94
C ASP A 896 28.81 -33.12 -27.08
N PHE A 897 28.62 -32.59 -28.28
CA PHE A 897 29.35 -33.02 -29.47
C PHE A 897 30.78 -32.45 -29.52
N SER A 898 31.13 -31.48 -28.67
CA SER A 898 32.50 -30.95 -28.59
C SER A 898 33.47 -31.93 -27.91
N GLN A 899 32.96 -32.82 -27.05
CA GLN A 899 33.78 -33.74 -26.25
C GLN A 899 34.15 -35.08 -26.92
N ARG A 900 34.01 -35.21 -28.25
CA ARG A 900 34.44 -36.37 -29.07
C ARG A 900 33.87 -37.73 -28.63
N LYS A 901 32.55 -37.77 -28.36
CA LYS A 901 31.85 -39.00 -27.91
C LYS A 901 31.10 -39.75 -29.03
N SER A 902 31.27 -39.39 -30.31
CA SER A 902 30.50 -39.94 -31.44
C SER A 902 30.65 -41.46 -31.62
N SER A 903 31.87 -41.97 -31.45
CA SER A 903 32.15 -43.41 -31.57
C SER A 903 31.57 -44.23 -30.41
N VAL A 904 31.61 -43.68 -29.20
CA VAL A 904 30.99 -44.28 -28.01
C VAL A 904 29.46 -44.24 -28.12
N LEU A 905 28.92 -43.13 -28.62
CA LEU A 905 27.49 -42.99 -28.89
C LEU A 905 26.99 -44.05 -29.85
N LEU A 906 27.68 -44.27 -30.97
CA LEU A 906 27.31 -45.31 -31.94
C LEU A 906 27.22 -46.69 -31.28
N GLU A 907 28.16 -47.00 -30.39
CA GLU A 907 28.18 -48.27 -29.66
C GLU A 907 27.01 -48.37 -28.68
N VAL A 908 26.67 -47.29 -27.97
CA VAL A 908 25.49 -47.28 -27.09
C VAL A 908 24.20 -47.36 -27.91
N LEU A 909 24.11 -46.72 -29.08
CA LEU A 909 22.95 -46.77 -29.96
C LEU A 909 22.72 -48.17 -30.54
N LYS A 910 23.79 -48.92 -30.85
CA LYS A 910 23.69 -50.33 -31.31
C LYS A 910 23.11 -51.29 -30.26
N LEU A 911 23.22 -50.98 -28.97
CA LEU A 911 22.72 -51.83 -27.88
C LEU A 911 21.19 -51.72 -27.68
N ARG A 912 20.52 -50.89 -28.49
CA ARG A 912 19.11 -50.55 -28.35
C ARG A 912 18.21 -51.30 -29.32
N THR A 913 16.95 -51.40 -28.93
CA THR A 913 15.88 -51.98 -29.74
C THR A 913 15.08 -50.95 -30.52
N GLU A 914 15.16 -49.66 -30.16
CA GLU A 914 14.41 -48.55 -30.77
C GLU A 914 15.30 -47.32 -30.98
N ASN A 915 15.08 -46.61 -32.10
CA ASN A 915 15.67 -45.30 -32.37
C ASN A 915 15.06 -44.25 -31.43
N LYS A 916 15.89 -43.37 -30.88
CA LYS A 916 15.45 -42.28 -29.98
C LYS A 916 15.87 -40.91 -30.52
N PRO A 917 15.20 -39.82 -30.11
CA PRO A 917 15.63 -38.46 -30.43
C PRO A 917 17.02 -38.15 -29.84
N VAL A 918 17.80 -37.33 -30.55
CA VAL A 918 19.12 -36.84 -30.14
C VAL A 918 19.12 -35.31 -30.23
N GLU A 919 19.47 -34.67 -29.12
CA GLU A 919 19.70 -33.23 -28.95
C GLU A 919 21.21 -32.98 -28.83
N LEU A 920 21.70 -31.97 -29.56
CA LEU A 920 23.10 -31.54 -29.53
C LEU A 920 23.22 -30.21 -28.77
N PHE A 921 24.08 -30.18 -27.75
CA PHE A 921 24.28 -28.99 -26.90
C PHE A 921 25.43 -28.09 -27.39
N GLU A 922 26.55 -28.68 -27.79
CA GLU A 922 27.67 -27.99 -28.44
C GLU A 922 28.05 -28.75 -29.70
N CYS A 923 28.28 -28.03 -30.81
CA CYS A 923 28.60 -28.63 -32.09
C CYS A 923 30.11 -28.55 -32.38
N SER A 924 30.69 -29.67 -32.80
CA SER A 924 32.09 -29.75 -33.24
C SER A 924 32.21 -29.38 -34.73
N GLU A 925 33.22 -28.59 -35.07
CA GLU A 925 33.60 -28.29 -36.45
C GLU A 925 34.61 -29.33 -37.02
N GLU A 926 35.02 -30.34 -36.24
CA GLU A 926 35.96 -31.37 -36.71
C GLU A 926 35.28 -32.36 -37.68
N GLU A 927 35.81 -32.45 -38.91
CA GLU A 927 35.30 -33.31 -39.98
C GLU A 927 35.23 -34.80 -39.57
N SER A 928 36.22 -35.30 -38.79
CA SER A 928 36.23 -36.69 -38.33
C SER A 928 35.10 -37.02 -37.35
N GLU A 929 34.70 -36.06 -36.51
CA GLU A 929 33.55 -36.21 -35.61
C GLU A 929 32.25 -36.17 -36.41
N MET A 930 32.10 -35.24 -37.37
CA MET A 930 30.94 -35.19 -38.27
C MET A 930 30.75 -36.51 -39.02
N MET A 931 31.82 -37.07 -39.57
CA MET A 931 31.78 -38.36 -40.26
C MET A 931 31.40 -39.52 -39.34
N SER A 932 31.79 -39.45 -38.07
CA SER A 932 31.41 -40.44 -37.06
C SER A 932 29.93 -40.31 -36.66
N PHE A 933 29.40 -39.09 -36.58
CA PHE A 933 27.99 -38.83 -36.29
C PHE A 933 27.05 -39.18 -37.46
N LEU A 934 27.49 -39.01 -38.71
CA LEU A 934 26.75 -39.50 -39.87
C LEU A 934 26.46 -41.02 -39.78
N GLN A 935 27.32 -41.80 -39.11
CA GLN A 935 27.08 -43.22 -38.86
C GLN A 935 26.03 -43.48 -37.78
N CYS A 936 25.73 -42.50 -36.94
CA CYS A 936 24.69 -42.58 -35.90
C CYS A 936 23.29 -42.33 -36.47
N LEU A 937 23.15 -41.56 -37.56
CA LEU A 937 21.86 -41.16 -38.15
C LEU A 937 20.84 -42.31 -38.33
N PRO A 938 21.21 -43.52 -38.80
CA PRO A 938 20.25 -44.62 -38.94
C PRO A 938 19.61 -45.10 -37.62
N TYR A 939 20.22 -44.77 -36.48
CA TYR A 939 19.79 -45.13 -35.13
C TYR A 939 19.11 -43.96 -34.40
N ILE A 940 18.95 -42.81 -35.06
CA ILE A 940 18.34 -41.59 -34.50
C ILE A 940 16.95 -41.41 -35.11
N SER A 941 15.96 -41.07 -34.29
CA SER A 941 14.61 -40.78 -34.81
C SER A 941 14.41 -39.32 -35.17
N GLN A 942 15.00 -38.40 -34.40
CA GLN A 942 14.89 -36.95 -34.55
C GLN A 942 16.19 -36.28 -34.08
N LEU A 943 16.60 -35.22 -34.75
CA LEU A 943 17.78 -34.42 -34.42
C LEU A 943 17.36 -33.00 -34.02
N SER A 944 17.77 -32.49 -32.86
CA SER A 944 17.52 -31.11 -32.38
C SER A 944 18.79 -30.50 -31.79
N PHE A 945 18.74 -29.20 -31.50
CA PHE A 945 19.78 -28.45 -30.81
C PHE A 945 19.24 -27.89 -29.49
N GLU A 946 20.02 -27.99 -28.41
CA GLU A 946 19.66 -27.52 -27.06
C GLU A 946 20.26 -26.12 -26.79
N ASP A 947 19.53 -25.28 -26.05
CA ASP A 947 20.00 -23.98 -25.52
C ASP A 947 20.52 -23.02 -26.62
N VAL A 948 19.72 -22.90 -27.69
CA VAL A 948 20.05 -22.10 -28.88
C VAL A 948 19.78 -20.60 -28.66
N TYR A 949 19.40 -20.16 -27.45
CA TYR A 949 19.18 -18.73 -27.13
C TYR A 949 20.47 -17.91 -27.11
N ASN A 950 21.63 -18.57 -26.99
CA ASN A 950 22.93 -17.92 -27.11
C ASN A 950 23.32 -17.77 -28.59
N GLN A 951 23.56 -16.54 -29.05
CA GLN A 951 23.89 -16.23 -30.45
C GLN A 951 25.12 -17.00 -30.97
N ASP A 952 26.13 -17.27 -30.14
CA ASP A 952 27.30 -18.05 -30.56
C ASP A 952 26.95 -19.52 -30.78
N ARG A 953 26.15 -20.10 -29.89
CA ARG A 953 25.67 -21.49 -30.01
C ARG A 953 24.68 -21.64 -31.17
N TRP A 954 23.84 -20.65 -31.39
CA TRP A 954 22.95 -20.55 -32.53
C TRP A 954 23.70 -20.62 -33.85
N MET A 955 24.69 -19.75 -34.03
CA MET A 955 25.48 -19.74 -35.25
C MET A 955 26.33 -21.01 -35.39
N SER A 956 26.78 -21.60 -34.28
CA SER A 956 27.47 -22.90 -34.27
C SER A 956 26.54 -24.01 -34.79
N ALA A 957 25.29 -24.07 -34.33
CA ALA A 957 24.30 -25.05 -34.80
C ALA A 957 23.95 -24.88 -36.28
N VAL A 958 23.77 -23.63 -36.75
CA VAL A 958 23.53 -23.34 -38.18
C VAL A 958 24.71 -23.80 -39.04
N ARG A 959 25.94 -23.46 -38.66
CA ARG A 959 27.17 -23.90 -39.35
C ARG A 959 27.33 -25.40 -39.32
N PHE A 960 27.07 -26.03 -38.18
CA PHE A 960 27.16 -27.48 -38.03
C PHE A 960 26.18 -28.19 -38.96
N LEU A 961 24.93 -27.75 -39.01
CA LEU A 961 23.93 -28.36 -39.88
C LEU A 961 24.26 -28.17 -41.37
N LEU A 962 24.79 -27.00 -41.76
CA LEU A 962 25.32 -26.77 -43.11
C LEU A 962 26.47 -27.73 -43.41
N ASN A 963 27.49 -27.80 -42.54
CA ASN A 963 28.67 -28.64 -42.74
C ASN A 963 28.30 -30.13 -42.75
N LEU A 964 27.37 -30.56 -41.88
CA LEU A 964 26.87 -31.93 -41.84
C LEU A 964 26.09 -32.26 -43.13
N SER A 965 25.32 -31.31 -43.65
CA SER A 965 24.62 -31.45 -44.94
C SER A 965 25.60 -31.58 -46.11
N VAL A 966 26.65 -30.74 -46.12
CA VAL A 966 27.74 -30.81 -47.10
C VAL A 966 28.45 -32.16 -47.02
N ALA A 967 28.86 -32.59 -45.82
CA ALA A 967 29.52 -33.87 -45.60
C ALA A 967 28.62 -35.06 -46.00
N ALA A 968 27.31 -34.99 -45.73
CA ALA A 968 26.38 -36.03 -46.14
C ALA A 968 26.26 -36.15 -47.67
N VAL A 969 26.35 -35.02 -48.40
CA VAL A 969 26.34 -35.02 -49.88
C VAL A 969 27.69 -35.47 -50.45
N GLU A 970 28.81 -35.05 -49.86
CA GLU A 970 30.15 -35.36 -50.36
C GLU A 970 30.56 -36.82 -50.13
N SER A 971 30.11 -37.39 -49.02
CA SER A 971 30.46 -38.75 -48.64
C SER A 971 29.59 -39.82 -49.33
N ASP A 972 28.58 -39.43 -50.09
CA ASP A 972 27.55 -40.29 -50.68
C ASP A 972 27.70 -40.36 -52.20
N THR A 973 28.63 -41.19 -52.68
CA THR A 973 29.01 -41.23 -54.11
C THR A 973 28.05 -42.00 -55.01
N ASP A 974 27.05 -42.74 -54.49
CA ASP A 974 26.16 -43.56 -55.34
C ASP A 974 24.70 -43.75 -54.86
N THR A 975 24.29 -43.30 -53.66
CA THR A 975 22.93 -43.63 -53.14
C THR A 975 22.08 -42.48 -52.63
N GLY A 976 22.66 -41.35 -52.22
CA GLY A 976 21.93 -40.21 -51.63
C GLY A 976 21.19 -40.56 -50.32
N THR A 977 21.52 -41.69 -49.69
CA THR A 977 20.83 -42.24 -48.51
C THR A 977 21.16 -41.47 -47.24
N ARG A 978 22.38 -40.94 -47.07
CA ARG A 978 22.76 -40.23 -45.83
C ARG A 978 22.10 -38.87 -45.74
N PHE A 979 22.09 -38.15 -46.85
CA PHE A 979 21.47 -36.83 -46.92
C PHE A 979 19.94 -36.91 -46.78
N THR A 980 19.31 -37.92 -47.39
CA THR A 980 17.86 -38.18 -47.18
C THR A 980 17.56 -38.61 -45.74
N THR A 981 18.43 -39.40 -45.10
CA THR A 981 18.29 -39.75 -43.67
C THR A 981 18.43 -38.50 -42.80
N LEU A 982 19.43 -37.63 -43.06
CA LEU A 982 19.61 -36.36 -42.35
C LEU A 982 18.38 -35.46 -42.48
N SER A 983 17.87 -35.30 -43.71
CA SER A 983 16.65 -34.54 -43.96
C SER A 983 15.45 -35.13 -43.19
N SER A 984 15.32 -36.46 -43.15
CA SER A 984 14.22 -37.14 -42.44
C SER A 984 14.27 -36.92 -40.92
N VAL A 985 15.45 -36.97 -40.29
CA VAL A 985 15.58 -36.76 -38.84
C VAL A 985 15.39 -35.30 -38.44
N CYS A 986 15.51 -34.35 -39.37
CA CYS A 986 15.23 -32.93 -39.16
C CYS A 986 13.79 -32.53 -39.56
N SER A 987 13.00 -33.45 -40.14
CA SER A 987 11.67 -33.14 -40.70
C SER A 987 10.53 -33.37 -39.69
N TYR A 988 10.54 -32.64 -38.56
CA TYR A 988 9.47 -32.67 -37.55
C TYR A 988 9.14 -31.26 -37.06
N LYS A 989 7.90 -31.05 -36.59
CA LYS A 989 7.33 -29.71 -36.37
C LYS A 989 8.11 -28.79 -35.44
N THR A 990 8.83 -29.32 -34.45
CA THR A 990 9.55 -28.51 -33.45
C THR A 990 11.01 -28.23 -33.82
N PHE A 991 11.53 -28.85 -34.88
CA PHE A 991 12.90 -28.61 -35.36
C PHE A 991 13.13 -27.13 -35.68
N PRO A 992 14.28 -26.52 -35.32
CA PRO A 992 15.51 -27.12 -34.77
C PRO A 992 15.52 -27.32 -33.25
N LEU A 993 14.46 -26.94 -32.55
CA LEU A 993 14.41 -26.83 -31.09
C LEU A 993 13.89 -28.14 -30.45
N GLY A 994 14.38 -28.41 -29.24
CA GLY A 994 13.97 -29.56 -28.42
C GLY A 994 12.53 -29.49 -27.92
N PHE A 995 12.05 -30.58 -27.31
CA PHE A 995 10.64 -30.77 -26.92
C PHE A 995 10.14 -29.83 -25.81
N ASP A 996 11.03 -29.22 -25.05
CA ASP A 996 10.70 -28.43 -23.84
C ASP A 996 10.84 -26.91 -24.07
N GLU A 997 11.26 -26.44 -25.26
CA GLU A 997 11.60 -25.03 -25.58
C GLU A 997 11.02 -24.57 -26.93
N TYR A 998 9.72 -24.72 -27.16
CA TYR A 998 9.14 -24.34 -28.45
C TYR A 998 8.80 -22.83 -28.53
N ASP A 999 9.63 -22.09 -29.27
CA ASP A 999 9.38 -20.71 -29.69
C ASP A 999 9.32 -20.63 -31.23
N HIS A 1000 8.16 -20.20 -31.75
CA HIS A 1000 7.91 -20.01 -33.17
C HIS A 1000 8.84 -18.97 -33.82
N PHE A 1001 9.29 -17.97 -33.05
CA PHE A 1001 10.23 -16.96 -33.54
C PHE A 1001 11.62 -17.56 -33.70
N CYS A 1002 12.16 -18.20 -32.66
CA CYS A 1002 13.43 -18.90 -32.75
C CYS A 1002 13.44 -19.96 -33.86
N GLN A 1003 12.34 -20.69 -34.06
CA GLN A 1003 12.25 -21.62 -35.19
C GLN A 1003 12.38 -20.91 -36.55
N SER A 1004 11.61 -19.84 -36.76
CA SER A 1004 11.61 -19.08 -38.02
C SER A 1004 12.97 -18.44 -38.28
N ASP A 1005 13.55 -17.79 -37.28
CA ASP A 1005 14.81 -17.06 -37.40
C ASP A 1005 15.99 -18.01 -37.70
N PHE A 1006 15.99 -19.22 -37.11
CA PHE A 1006 17.04 -20.22 -37.37
C PHE A 1006 16.98 -20.74 -38.80
N LEU A 1007 15.78 -21.03 -39.28
CA LEU A 1007 15.58 -21.52 -40.64
C LEU A 1007 15.92 -20.44 -41.67
N LEU A 1008 15.66 -19.17 -41.38
CA LEU A 1008 16.10 -18.05 -42.22
C LEU A 1008 17.64 -17.95 -42.26
N ASP A 1009 18.32 -18.03 -41.10
CA ASP A 1009 19.79 -18.02 -41.07
C ASP A 1009 20.40 -19.21 -41.81
N LEU A 1010 19.86 -20.41 -41.60
CA LEU A 1010 20.25 -21.61 -42.34
C LEU A 1010 20.06 -21.43 -43.84
N CYS A 1011 18.92 -20.90 -44.28
CA CYS A 1011 18.66 -20.66 -45.70
C CYS A 1011 19.65 -19.64 -46.30
N SER A 1012 19.97 -18.58 -45.57
CA SER A 1012 20.97 -17.59 -45.99
C SER A 1012 22.33 -18.26 -46.20
N HIS A 1013 22.79 -19.04 -45.21
CA HIS A 1013 24.07 -19.73 -45.28
C HIS A 1013 24.12 -20.82 -46.36
N VAL A 1014 23.03 -21.56 -46.56
CA VAL A 1014 22.92 -22.53 -47.65
C VAL A 1014 23.04 -21.81 -49.00
N LYS A 1015 22.34 -20.69 -49.19
CA LYS A 1015 22.42 -19.92 -50.45
C LYS A 1015 23.80 -19.34 -50.71
N ASP A 1016 24.47 -18.82 -49.68
CA ASP A 1016 25.84 -18.35 -49.80
C ASP A 1016 26.76 -19.48 -50.24
N TYR A 1017 26.60 -20.67 -49.66
CA TYR A 1017 27.35 -21.86 -50.08
C TYR A 1017 27.03 -22.29 -51.52
N GLU A 1018 25.74 -22.35 -51.92
CA GLU A 1018 25.35 -22.72 -53.28
C GLU A 1018 25.91 -21.71 -54.30
N THR A 1019 25.91 -20.42 -53.96
CA THR A 1019 26.44 -19.34 -54.82
C THR A 1019 27.96 -19.42 -54.95
N GLN A 1020 28.67 -19.72 -53.87
CA GLN A 1020 30.14 -19.83 -53.85
C GLN A 1020 30.65 -21.10 -54.54
N THR A 1021 29.93 -22.22 -54.39
CA THR A 1021 30.41 -23.55 -54.84
C THR A 1021 29.74 -24.05 -56.11
N GLY A 1022 28.59 -23.50 -56.49
CA GLY A 1022 27.75 -23.97 -57.60
C GLY A 1022 27.03 -25.29 -57.34
N ARG A 1023 27.08 -25.83 -56.11
CA ARG A 1023 26.38 -27.07 -55.72
C ARG A 1023 25.00 -26.76 -55.17
N SER A 1024 24.03 -27.65 -55.39
CA SER A 1024 22.66 -27.46 -54.88
C SER A 1024 22.36 -28.33 -53.66
N LEU A 1025 22.04 -27.69 -52.54
CA LEU A 1025 21.63 -28.28 -51.26
C LEU A 1025 20.18 -27.95 -50.89
N LEU A 1026 19.67 -26.79 -51.34
CA LEU A 1026 18.35 -26.27 -50.99
C LEU A 1026 17.19 -27.24 -51.33
N PRO A 1027 17.17 -27.94 -52.48
CA PRO A 1027 16.11 -28.91 -52.79
C PRO A 1027 16.02 -30.09 -51.81
N GLY A 1028 17.13 -30.50 -51.20
CA GLY A 1028 17.14 -31.62 -50.25
C GLY A 1028 16.80 -31.24 -48.82
N LEU A 1029 16.94 -29.97 -48.48
CA LEU A 1029 16.48 -29.38 -47.22
C LEU A 1029 15.07 -28.77 -47.34
N GLN A 1030 14.41 -28.92 -48.50
CA GLN A 1030 13.08 -28.35 -48.73
C GLN A 1030 12.06 -28.76 -47.67
N SER A 1031 12.06 -30.02 -47.22
CA SER A 1031 11.15 -30.50 -46.17
C SER A 1031 11.40 -29.81 -44.82
N VAL A 1032 12.64 -29.39 -44.54
CA VAL A 1032 13.03 -28.67 -43.31
C VAL A 1032 12.51 -27.23 -43.36
N PHE A 1033 12.60 -26.57 -44.51
CA PHE A 1033 12.06 -25.22 -44.69
C PHE A 1033 10.53 -25.19 -44.76
N GLN A 1034 9.84 -26.32 -44.96
CA GLN A 1034 8.38 -26.40 -45.00
C GLN A 1034 7.72 -26.59 -43.62
N LEU A 1035 8.54 -26.71 -42.56
CA LEU A 1035 8.08 -27.07 -41.22
C LEU A 1035 7.20 -26.01 -40.54
N PRO A 1036 7.53 -24.70 -40.57
CA PRO A 1036 6.74 -23.72 -39.84
C PRO A 1036 5.31 -23.61 -40.37
N ASP A 1037 4.33 -23.69 -39.47
CA ASP A 1037 2.92 -23.40 -39.77
C ASP A 1037 2.69 -21.88 -39.88
N VAL A 1038 3.48 -21.10 -39.13
CA VAL A 1038 3.54 -19.64 -39.12
C VAL A 1038 5.00 -19.23 -39.22
N TRP A 1039 5.29 -18.22 -40.05
CA TRP A 1039 6.61 -17.59 -40.14
C TRP A 1039 6.61 -16.30 -39.32
N ILE A 1040 7.48 -16.20 -38.33
CA ILE A 1040 7.67 -14.97 -37.58
C ILE A 1040 8.94 -14.29 -38.09
N ILE A 1041 8.84 -13.00 -38.43
CA ILE A 1041 9.96 -12.22 -38.92
C ILE A 1041 10.04 -10.87 -38.20
N ASP A 1042 11.27 -10.49 -37.89
CA ASP A 1042 11.65 -9.17 -37.42
C ASP A 1042 12.30 -8.42 -38.61
N LEU A 1043 11.60 -7.41 -39.15
CA LEU A 1043 12.09 -6.66 -40.30
C LEU A 1043 13.31 -5.80 -39.95
N SER A 1044 13.51 -5.44 -38.67
CA SER A 1044 14.70 -4.70 -38.25
C SER A 1044 16.00 -5.49 -38.50
N ARG A 1045 15.90 -6.84 -38.57
CA ARG A 1045 17.03 -7.76 -38.83
C ARG A 1045 17.39 -7.94 -40.31
N ARG A 1046 16.68 -7.29 -41.23
CA ARG A 1046 16.97 -7.28 -42.68
C ARG A 1046 16.92 -8.67 -43.35
N LYS A 1047 15.97 -9.52 -42.95
CA LYS A 1047 15.83 -10.92 -43.41
C LYS A 1047 14.74 -11.13 -44.47
N SER A 1048 14.08 -10.08 -44.97
CA SER A 1048 12.94 -10.22 -45.89
C SER A 1048 13.29 -10.87 -47.22
N SER A 1049 14.47 -10.57 -47.76
CA SER A 1049 14.94 -11.19 -49.01
C SER A 1049 15.13 -12.71 -48.87
N VAL A 1050 15.56 -13.17 -47.70
CA VAL A 1050 15.71 -14.60 -47.39
C VAL A 1050 14.34 -15.23 -47.14
N LEU A 1051 13.44 -14.54 -46.43
CA LEU A 1051 12.07 -14.99 -46.22
C LEU A 1051 11.34 -15.21 -47.55
N LEU A 1052 11.47 -14.30 -48.51
CA LEU A 1052 10.91 -14.46 -49.86
C LEU A 1052 11.32 -15.78 -50.51
N GLU A 1053 12.60 -16.14 -50.36
CA GLU A 1053 13.14 -17.37 -50.93
C GLU A 1053 12.62 -18.61 -50.22
N VAL A 1054 12.50 -18.56 -48.89
CA VAL A 1054 11.91 -19.66 -48.12
C VAL A 1054 10.41 -19.81 -48.41
N LEU A 1055 9.69 -18.70 -48.61
CA LEU A 1055 8.26 -18.71 -48.95
C LEU A 1055 7.99 -19.31 -50.34
N LYS A 1056 8.92 -19.15 -51.30
CA LYS A 1056 8.86 -19.82 -52.62
C LYS A 1056 8.99 -21.35 -52.53
N LEU A 1057 9.60 -21.87 -51.46
CA LEU A 1057 9.75 -23.32 -51.24
C LEU A 1057 8.49 -23.97 -50.66
N GLN A 1058 7.52 -23.16 -50.19
CA GLN A 1058 6.29 -23.65 -49.58
C GLN A 1058 5.32 -24.20 -50.62
N THR A 1059 4.61 -25.28 -50.27
CA THR A 1059 3.55 -25.84 -51.11
C THR A 1059 2.24 -25.05 -51.01
N GLU A 1060 2.04 -24.33 -49.90
CA GLU A 1060 0.85 -23.55 -49.59
C GLU A 1060 1.26 -22.17 -49.03
N LYS A 1061 0.38 -21.17 -49.17
CA LYS A 1061 0.63 -19.84 -48.59
C LYS A 1061 0.62 -19.92 -47.06
N LYS A 1062 1.73 -19.55 -46.42
CA LYS A 1062 1.87 -19.58 -44.96
C LYS A 1062 1.43 -18.27 -44.31
N ARG A 1063 1.09 -18.31 -43.04
CA ARG A 1063 0.82 -17.09 -42.25
C ARG A 1063 2.15 -16.44 -41.87
N VAL A 1064 2.19 -15.12 -41.83
CA VAL A 1064 3.38 -14.36 -41.43
C VAL A 1064 3.04 -13.40 -40.30
N GLU A 1065 3.87 -13.42 -39.26
CA GLU A 1065 3.79 -12.55 -38.09
C GLU A 1065 5.00 -11.62 -38.06
N LEU A 1066 4.73 -10.32 -37.90
CA LEU A 1066 5.74 -9.27 -37.80
C LEU A 1066 5.95 -8.87 -36.35
N LEU A 1067 7.20 -8.96 -35.88
CA LEU A 1067 7.60 -8.55 -34.53
C LEU A 1067 8.04 -7.09 -34.45
N GLU A 1068 8.74 -6.60 -35.47
CA GLU A 1068 9.18 -5.21 -35.56
C GLU A 1068 9.21 -4.81 -37.04
N CYS A 1069 8.78 -3.59 -37.35
CA CYS A 1069 8.88 -3.02 -38.70
C CYS A 1069 10.19 -2.23 -38.84
N SER A 1070 10.82 -2.32 -40.01
CA SER A 1070 12.01 -1.54 -40.32
C SER A 1070 11.63 -0.13 -40.75
N GLU A 1071 12.42 0.87 -40.37
CA GLU A 1071 12.37 2.22 -40.97
C GLU A 1071 13.12 2.28 -42.31
N GLU A 1072 13.86 1.23 -42.68
CA GLU A 1072 14.60 1.18 -43.94
C GLU A 1072 13.69 0.76 -45.10
N GLU A 1073 13.46 1.70 -46.01
CA GLU A 1073 12.62 1.53 -47.21
C GLU A 1073 12.95 0.24 -47.98
N SER A 1074 14.24 -0.04 -48.21
CA SER A 1074 14.68 -1.23 -48.98
C SER A 1074 14.25 -2.56 -48.35
N GLU A 1075 14.14 -2.62 -47.02
CA GLU A 1075 13.73 -3.82 -46.31
C GLU A 1075 12.21 -3.99 -46.33
N VAL A 1076 11.46 -2.89 -46.13
CA VAL A 1076 10.00 -2.88 -46.29
C VAL A 1076 9.61 -3.27 -47.72
N MET A 1077 10.32 -2.73 -48.72
CA MET A 1077 10.17 -3.10 -50.13
C MET A 1077 10.42 -4.60 -50.36
N SER A 1078 11.47 -5.15 -49.75
CA SER A 1078 11.78 -6.58 -49.83
C SER A 1078 10.68 -7.43 -49.17
N PHE A 1079 10.10 -6.97 -48.07
CA PHE A 1079 8.98 -7.64 -47.41
C PHE A 1079 7.70 -7.61 -48.25
N LEU A 1080 7.37 -6.48 -48.89
CA LEU A 1080 6.17 -6.35 -49.73
C LEU A 1080 6.18 -7.34 -50.92
N GLN A 1081 7.37 -7.72 -51.41
CA GLN A 1081 7.50 -8.79 -52.41
C GLN A 1081 7.10 -10.18 -51.90
N CYS A 1082 7.02 -10.39 -50.58
CA CYS A 1082 6.57 -11.64 -49.97
C CYS A 1082 5.04 -11.81 -50.03
N LEU A 1083 4.27 -10.71 -50.14
CA LEU A 1083 2.80 -10.72 -50.08
C LEU A 1083 2.10 -11.75 -50.98
N PRO A 1084 2.54 -12.03 -52.22
CA PRO A 1084 1.93 -13.05 -53.07
C PRO A 1084 1.96 -14.47 -52.46
N TYR A 1085 2.91 -14.74 -51.56
CA TYR A 1085 3.13 -16.04 -50.93
C TYR A 1085 2.56 -16.14 -49.50
N ILE A 1086 1.98 -15.06 -48.98
CA ILE A 1086 1.44 -14.96 -47.62
C ILE A 1086 -0.08 -15.15 -47.65
N SER A 1087 -0.61 -15.91 -46.68
CA SER A 1087 -2.06 -16.10 -46.51
C SER A 1087 -2.69 -15.07 -45.57
N GLN A 1088 -2.01 -14.77 -44.46
CA GLN A 1088 -2.45 -13.81 -43.43
C GLN A 1088 -1.23 -13.09 -42.88
N LEU A 1089 -1.36 -11.77 -42.68
CA LEU A 1089 -0.36 -10.93 -42.04
C LEU A 1089 -0.84 -10.55 -40.64
N ARG A 1090 -0.02 -10.80 -39.62
CA ARG A 1090 -0.28 -10.52 -38.21
C ARG A 1090 0.86 -9.72 -37.61
N PHE A 1091 0.60 -9.12 -36.46
CA PHE A 1091 1.57 -8.32 -35.73
C PHE A 1091 1.63 -8.79 -34.27
N ASP A 1092 2.80 -9.21 -33.82
CA ASP A 1092 3.03 -9.67 -32.44
C ASP A 1092 3.68 -8.54 -31.62
N TYR A 1093 2.86 -7.58 -31.18
CA TYR A 1093 3.30 -6.47 -30.33
C TYR A 1093 2.53 -6.39 -29.03
N TRP A 1094 3.25 -6.08 -27.95
CA TRP A 1094 2.66 -5.68 -26.67
C TRP A 1094 2.21 -4.21 -26.67
N ASN A 1095 2.52 -3.46 -27.75
CA ASN A 1095 2.27 -2.03 -27.89
C ASN A 1095 1.49 -1.71 -29.18
N ASN A 1096 0.23 -1.30 -29.04
CA ASN A 1096 -0.65 -0.93 -30.16
C ASN A 1096 -0.06 0.20 -31.04
N SER A 1097 0.69 1.14 -30.45
CA SER A 1097 1.25 2.28 -31.19
C SER A 1097 2.27 1.84 -32.25
N LEU A 1098 3.18 0.93 -31.91
CA LEU A 1098 4.17 0.39 -32.84
C LEU A 1098 3.52 -0.44 -33.94
N ALA A 1099 2.49 -1.22 -33.61
CA ALA A 1099 1.71 -1.97 -34.59
C ALA A 1099 1.00 -1.03 -35.58
N ILE A 1100 0.41 0.08 -35.10
CA ILE A 1100 -0.24 1.08 -35.96
C ILE A 1100 0.78 1.75 -36.88
N GLN A 1101 1.93 2.16 -36.34
CA GLN A 1101 3.03 2.72 -37.13
C GLN A 1101 3.50 1.75 -38.21
N SER A 1102 3.65 0.46 -37.87
CA SER A 1102 4.04 -0.58 -38.81
C SER A 1102 3.03 -0.75 -39.95
N VAL A 1103 1.73 -0.80 -39.63
CA VAL A 1103 0.67 -0.86 -40.65
C VAL A 1103 0.71 0.38 -41.54
N LEU A 1104 0.86 1.58 -40.97
CA LEU A 1104 0.95 2.81 -41.75
C LEU A 1104 2.14 2.80 -42.70
N ILE A 1105 3.34 2.45 -42.22
CA ILE A 1105 4.55 2.35 -43.04
C ILE A 1105 4.32 1.38 -44.20
N LEU A 1106 3.81 0.16 -43.94
CA LEU A 1106 3.55 -0.83 -44.97
C LEU A 1106 2.55 -0.33 -46.04
N PHE A 1107 1.48 0.35 -45.64
CA PHE A 1107 0.47 0.88 -46.59
C PHE A 1107 0.97 2.11 -47.35
N ILE A 1108 1.78 2.96 -46.73
CA ILE A 1108 2.42 4.11 -47.40
C ILE A 1108 3.37 3.60 -48.48
N GLU A 1109 4.28 2.69 -48.12
CA GLU A 1109 5.25 2.11 -49.06
C GLU A 1109 4.56 1.33 -50.18
N ALA A 1110 3.53 0.54 -49.87
CA ALA A 1110 2.73 -0.15 -50.88
C ALA A 1110 2.07 0.82 -51.88
N ALA A 1111 1.58 1.98 -51.41
CA ALA A 1111 1.02 3.00 -52.29
C ALA A 1111 2.10 3.62 -53.20
N GLU A 1112 3.29 3.86 -52.68
CA GLU A 1112 4.41 4.38 -53.46
C GLU A 1112 4.84 3.39 -54.55
N ILE A 1113 4.98 2.11 -54.22
CA ILE A 1113 5.26 1.05 -55.22
C ILE A 1113 4.19 1.02 -56.30
N GLU A 1114 2.91 1.06 -55.91
CA GLU A 1114 1.79 1.00 -56.86
C GLU A 1114 1.84 2.20 -57.83
N THR A 1115 2.24 3.39 -57.36
CA THR A 1115 2.47 4.55 -58.25
C THR A 1115 3.69 4.42 -59.17
N GLN A 1116 4.75 3.75 -58.72
CA GLN A 1116 6.00 3.59 -59.49
C GLN A 1116 5.95 2.45 -60.51
N THR A 1117 5.38 1.31 -60.13
CA THR A 1117 5.43 0.04 -60.87
C THR A 1117 4.11 -0.32 -61.55
N GLY A 1118 2.99 0.23 -61.09
CA GLY A 1118 1.65 -0.13 -61.52
C GLY A 1118 1.14 -1.47 -60.96
N GLU A 1119 1.88 -2.11 -60.04
CA GLU A 1119 1.44 -3.34 -59.36
C GLU A 1119 0.34 -3.03 -58.34
N GLN A 1120 -0.69 -3.88 -58.23
CA GLN A 1120 -1.80 -3.71 -57.28
C GLN A 1120 -1.39 -4.06 -55.83
N MET A 1121 -0.33 -3.43 -55.32
CA MET A 1121 0.31 -3.76 -54.06
C MET A 1121 -0.60 -3.47 -52.86
N LEU A 1122 -1.34 -2.35 -52.88
CA LEU A 1122 -2.30 -2.02 -51.82
C LEU A 1122 -3.40 -3.08 -51.72
N LYS A 1123 -3.81 -3.65 -52.86
CA LYS A 1123 -4.82 -4.71 -52.91
C LYS A 1123 -4.27 -6.03 -52.36
N LEU A 1124 -3.02 -6.36 -52.66
CA LEU A 1124 -2.36 -7.55 -52.11
C LEU A 1124 -2.18 -7.42 -50.59
N LEU A 1125 -1.69 -6.28 -50.11
CA LEU A 1125 -1.53 -6.01 -48.67
C LEU A 1125 -2.87 -6.02 -47.93
N SER A 1126 -3.91 -5.39 -48.50
CA SER A 1126 -5.27 -5.44 -47.95
C SER A 1126 -5.78 -6.89 -47.85
N SER A 1127 -5.53 -7.72 -48.87
CA SER A 1127 -6.01 -9.11 -48.90
C SER A 1127 -5.49 -9.96 -47.74
N VAL A 1128 -4.24 -9.79 -47.32
CA VAL A 1128 -3.64 -10.55 -46.21
C VAL A 1128 -4.07 -10.05 -44.83
N CYS A 1129 -4.73 -8.89 -44.75
CA CYS A 1129 -5.21 -8.26 -43.51
C CYS A 1129 -6.73 -8.46 -43.27
N THR A 1130 -7.43 -9.29 -44.05
CA THR A 1130 -8.91 -9.39 -44.07
C THR A 1130 -9.52 -10.49 -43.20
N TYR A 1131 -8.83 -10.99 -42.17
CA TYR A 1131 -9.34 -12.04 -41.27
C TYR A 1131 -9.87 -11.48 -39.95
N SER A 1132 -10.82 -12.16 -39.33
CA SER A 1132 -11.62 -11.64 -38.21
C SER A 1132 -10.83 -11.26 -36.95
N SER A 1133 -9.62 -11.78 -36.75
CA SER A 1133 -8.77 -11.48 -35.59
C SER A 1133 -7.68 -10.43 -35.86
N PHE A 1134 -7.59 -9.89 -37.08
CA PHE A 1134 -6.55 -8.90 -37.43
C PHE A 1134 -6.59 -7.69 -36.48
N PRO A 1135 -5.44 -7.20 -35.97
CA PRO A 1135 -4.05 -7.56 -36.32
C PRO A 1135 -3.41 -8.68 -35.46
N TYR A 1136 -4.13 -9.22 -34.47
CA TYR A 1136 -3.57 -10.08 -33.41
C TYR A 1136 -4.03 -11.56 -33.50
N GLU A 1137 -3.38 -12.43 -32.72
CA GLU A 1137 -3.76 -13.84 -32.60
C GLU A 1137 -4.85 -14.10 -31.54
N MET A 1138 -4.84 -13.38 -30.41
CA MET A 1138 -5.82 -13.58 -29.33
C MET A 1138 -7.08 -12.74 -29.49
N THR A 1139 -8.22 -13.34 -29.14
CA THR A 1139 -9.58 -12.79 -29.22
C THR A 1139 -9.90 -11.72 -28.17
N ASP A 1140 -8.93 -10.88 -27.79
CA ASP A 1140 -9.26 -9.70 -26.99
C ASP A 1140 -9.89 -8.65 -27.92
N ILE A 1141 -11.19 -8.83 -28.18
CA ILE A 1141 -12.02 -8.00 -29.06
C ILE A 1141 -11.91 -6.51 -28.64
N ILE A 1142 -11.56 -6.23 -27.38
CA ILE A 1142 -11.35 -4.89 -26.85
C ILE A 1142 -10.11 -4.26 -27.49
N LYS A 1143 -8.95 -4.94 -27.38
CA LYS A 1143 -7.69 -4.48 -27.96
C LYS A 1143 -7.79 -4.34 -29.47
N GLN A 1144 -8.55 -5.22 -30.12
CA GLN A 1144 -8.79 -5.15 -31.55
C GLN A 1144 -9.59 -3.91 -31.96
N SER A 1145 -10.69 -3.60 -31.26
CA SER A 1145 -11.52 -2.43 -31.56
C SER A 1145 -10.75 -1.14 -31.31
N ASP A 1146 -10.03 -1.06 -30.19
CA ASP A 1146 -9.18 0.09 -29.86
C ASP A 1146 -8.08 0.31 -30.90
N PHE A 1147 -7.40 -0.76 -31.32
CA PHE A 1147 -6.37 -0.69 -32.37
C PHE A 1147 -6.93 -0.15 -33.68
N LEU A 1148 -8.09 -0.65 -34.13
CA LEU A 1148 -8.68 -0.23 -35.42
C LEU A 1148 -9.16 1.23 -35.39
N LEU A 1149 -9.70 1.69 -34.25
CA LEU A 1149 -10.08 3.10 -34.08
C LEU A 1149 -8.85 4.02 -34.14
N ASP A 1150 -7.77 3.65 -33.44
CA ASP A 1150 -6.53 4.43 -33.44
C ASP A 1150 -5.89 4.42 -34.83
N LEU A 1151 -5.82 3.27 -35.50
CA LEU A 1151 -5.35 3.17 -36.89
C LEU A 1151 -6.14 4.09 -37.82
N TYR A 1152 -7.47 4.14 -37.70
CA TYR A 1152 -8.30 5.03 -38.51
C TYR A 1152 -7.94 6.50 -38.30
N SER A 1153 -7.76 6.94 -37.05
CA SER A 1153 -7.33 8.32 -36.78
C SER A 1153 -5.99 8.65 -37.43
N HIS A 1154 -5.00 7.78 -37.30
CA HIS A 1154 -3.68 8.01 -37.90
C HIS A 1154 -3.71 8.01 -39.43
N VAL A 1155 -4.50 7.14 -40.05
CA VAL A 1155 -4.69 7.15 -41.51
C VAL A 1155 -5.33 8.46 -41.95
N LYS A 1156 -6.38 8.92 -41.26
CA LYS A 1156 -7.08 10.18 -41.59
C LYS A 1156 -6.17 11.40 -41.43
N ASP A 1157 -5.35 11.42 -40.39
CA ASP A 1157 -4.34 12.46 -40.18
C ASP A 1157 -3.31 12.47 -41.32
N TYR A 1158 -2.82 11.30 -41.72
CA TYR A 1158 -1.92 11.16 -42.86
C TYR A 1158 -2.55 11.64 -44.18
N GLU A 1159 -3.79 11.23 -44.50
CA GLU A 1159 -4.49 11.68 -45.71
C GLU A 1159 -4.70 13.20 -45.69
N THR A 1160 -5.00 13.79 -44.53
CA THR A 1160 -5.20 15.23 -44.37
C THR A 1160 -3.90 16.01 -44.54
N GLN A 1161 -2.78 15.48 -44.02
CA GLN A 1161 -1.46 16.12 -44.11
C GLN A 1161 -0.84 16.02 -45.51
N THR A 1162 -1.01 14.88 -46.18
CA THR A 1162 -0.32 14.58 -47.46
C THR A 1162 -1.19 14.74 -48.70
N GLY A 1163 -2.52 14.74 -48.54
CA GLY A 1163 -3.48 14.74 -49.65
C GLY A 1163 -3.55 13.41 -50.43
N ARG A 1164 -2.85 12.36 -49.98
CA ARG A 1164 -2.89 11.01 -50.57
C ARG A 1164 -4.05 10.22 -49.98
N SER A 1165 -4.62 9.28 -50.74
CA SER A 1165 -5.74 8.45 -50.26
C SER A 1165 -5.31 6.99 -50.01
N LEU A 1166 -5.37 6.57 -48.75
CA LEU A 1166 -5.11 5.21 -48.26
C LEU A 1166 -6.37 4.53 -47.69
N LEU A 1167 -7.37 5.30 -47.27
CA LEU A 1167 -8.59 4.79 -46.65
C LEU A 1167 -9.35 3.77 -47.52
N PRO A 1168 -9.45 3.93 -48.87
CA PRO A 1168 -10.11 2.93 -49.71
C PRO A 1168 -9.45 1.54 -49.66
N ALA A 1169 -8.13 1.47 -49.48
CA ALA A 1169 -7.41 0.19 -49.39
C ALA A 1169 -7.61 -0.52 -48.03
N LEU A 1170 -7.80 0.27 -46.97
CA LEU A 1170 -8.04 -0.22 -45.60
C LEU A 1170 -9.53 -0.40 -45.26
N GLN A 1171 -10.45 -0.03 -46.16
CA GLN A 1171 -11.88 -0.11 -45.90
C GLN A 1171 -12.33 -1.51 -45.48
N SER A 1172 -11.80 -2.55 -46.12
CA SER A 1172 -12.09 -3.96 -45.79
C SER A 1172 -11.61 -4.33 -44.37
N VAL A 1173 -10.51 -3.74 -43.89
CA VAL A 1173 -9.94 -3.99 -42.55
C VAL A 1173 -10.83 -3.38 -41.46
N PHE A 1174 -11.36 -2.19 -41.69
CA PHE A 1174 -12.32 -1.57 -40.77
C PHE A 1174 -13.69 -2.26 -40.75
N GLN A 1175 -14.00 -3.15 -41.70
CA GLN A 1175 -15.27 -3.90 -41.74
C GLN A 1175 -15.22 -5.24 -40.98
N LEU A 1176 -14.06 -5.59 -40.40
CA LEU A 1176 -13.81 -6.90 -39.80
C LEU A 1176 -14.54 -7.17 -38.47
N PRO A 1177 -14.62 -6.23 -37.51
CA PRO A 1177 -15.19 -6.54 -36.21
C PRO A 1177 -16.67 -6.95 -36.31
N ASP A 1178 -16.98 -8.14 -35.77
CA ASP A 1178 -18.37 -8.60 -35.62
C ASP A 1178 -19.09 -7.84 -34.52
N VAL A 1179 -18.37 -7.40 -33.49
CA VAL A 1179 -18.83 -6.51 -32.41
C VAL A 1179 -17.76 -5.45 -32.22
N TRP A 1180 -18.16 -4.19 -32.21
CA TRP A 1180 -17.29 -3.07 -31.85
C TRP A 1180 -17.31 -2.87 -30.35
N ILE A 1181 -16.16 -2.82 -29.70
CA ILE A 1181 -16.05 -2.46 -28.28
C ILE A 1181 -15.49 -1.05 -28.18
N ILE A 1182 -16.12 -0.20 -27.38
CA ILE A 1182 -15.62 1.16 -27.12
C ILE A 1182 -15.65 1.46 -25.63
N ASP A 1183 -14.54 1.99 -25.13
CA ASP A 1183 -14.48 2.59 -23.80
C ASP A 1183 -14.76 4.09 -23.89
N LEU A 1184 -15.89 4.54 -23.33
CA LEU A 1184 -16.28 5.94 -23.38
C LEU A 1184 -15.30 6.85 -22.63
N SER A 1185 -14.56 6.33 -21.65
CA SER A 1185 -13.53 7.11 -20.94
C SER A 1185 -12.37 7.53 -21.85
N GLN A 1186 -12.13 6.82 -22.96
CA GLN A 1186 -11.03 7.09 -23.90
C GLN A 1186 -11.35 8.15 -24.96
N ARG A 1187 -12.56 8.70 -25.00
CA ARG A 1187 -12.96 9.80 -25.90
C ARG A 1187 -12.88 9.49 -27.41
N LYS A 1188 -13.19 8.24 -27.80
CA LYS A 1188 -13.06 7.75 -29.18
C LYS A 1188 -14.38 7.71 -29.97
N SER A 1189 -15.48 8.25 -29.43
CA SER A 1189 -16.81 8.12 -30.05
C SER A 1189 -16.94 8.82 -31.41
N SER A 1190 -16.28 9.96 -31.59
CA SER A 1190 -16.26 10.66 -32.89
C SER A 1190 -15.56 9.86 -33.99
N VAL A 1191 -14.51 9.12 -33.62
CA VAL A 1191 -13.78 8.20 -34.52
C VAL A 1191 -14.63 6.98 -34.83
N LEU A 1192 -15.27 6.39 -33.81
CA LEU A 1192 -16.19 5.26 -34.00
C LEU A 1192 -17.33 5.60 -34.96
N LEU A 1193 -17.91 6.81 -34.88
CA LEU A 1193 -18.95 7.26 -35.81
C LEU A 1193 -18.48 7.20 -37.26
N GLU A 1194 -17.26 7.67 -37.53
CA GLU A 1194 -16.69 7.68 -38.88
C GLU A 1194 -16.42 6.26 -39.37
N VAL A 1195 -15.91 5.38 -38.51
CA VAL A 1195 -15.67 3.97 -38.82
C VAL A 1195 -16.97 3.20 -39.04
N LEU A 1196 -18.03 3.51 -38.28
CA LEU A 1196 -19.36 2.90 -38.45
C LEU A 1196 -20.02 3.29 -39.78
N LYS A 1197 -19.73 4.48 -40.33
CA LYS A 1197 -20.20 4.88 -41.67
C LYS A 1197 -19.56 4.07 -42.80
N LEU A 1198 -18.40 3.45 -42.56
CA LEU A 1198 -17.73 2.59 -43.54
C LEU A 1198 -18.32 1.18 -43.62
N GLN A 1199 -19.19 0.81 -42.66
CA GLN A 1199 -19.77 -0.52 -42.58
C GLN A 1199 -20.86 -0.72 -43.65
N THR A 1200 -20.90 -1.91 -44.24
CA THR A 1200 -21.94 -2.29 -45.20
C THR A 1200 -23.27 -2.61 -44.51
N GLU A 1201 -23.22 -3.04 -43.25
CA GLU A 1201 -24.36 -3.40 -42.41
C GLU A 1201 -24.19 -2.83 -40.99
N LYS A 1202 -25.30 -2.64 -40.26
CA LYS A 1202 -25.24 -2.18 -38.86
C LYS A 1202 -24.63 -3.26 -37.97
N LYS A 1203 -23.52 -2.94 -37.29
CA LYS A 1203 -22.82 -3.85 -36.38
C LYS A 1203 -23.24 -3.63 -34.92
N PRO A 1204 -23.23 -4.66 -34.06
CA PRO A 1204 -23.42 -4.51 -32.63
C PRO A 1204 -22.24 -3.78 -31.98
N VAL A 1205 -22.50 -2.99 -30.93
CA VAL A 1205 -21.51 -2.25 -30.16
C VAL A 1205 -21.63 -2.63 -28.68
N GLU A 1206 -20.50 -2.89 -28.01
CA GLU A 1206 -20.37 -3.06 -26.57
C GLU A 1206 -19.69 -1.84 -25.96
N LEU A 1207 -20.33 -1.25 -24.95
CA LEU A 1207 -19.82 -0.12 -24.20
C LEU A 1207 -19.09 -0.59 -22.94
N ARG A 1208 -17.96 0.05 -22.67
CA ARG A 1208 -17.19 -0.05 -21.44
C ARG A 1208 -16.84 1.34 -20.90
N GLY A 1209 -16.54 1.40 -19.61
CA GLY A 1209 -16.26 2.65 -18.92
C GLY A 1209 -17.43 3.63 -18.90
N CYS A 1210 -17.23 4.74 -18.19
CA CYS A 1210 -18.13 5.90 -18.20
C CYS A 1210 -17.28 7.14 -18.51
N SER A 1211 -17.82 8.06 -19.30
CA SER A 1211 -17.26 9.39 -19.47
C SER A 1211 -18.13 10.38 -18.73
N GLU A 1212 -17.51 11.24 -17.91
CA GLU A 1212 -18.18 12.37 -17.27
C GLU A 1212 -18.35 13.55 -18.23
N GLU A 1213 -17.73 13.51 -19.42
CA GLU A 1213 -17.87 14.56 -20.43
C GLU A 1213 -19.13 14.36 -21.28
N GLU A 1214 -20.09 15.26 -21.11
CA GLU A 1214 -21.33 15.32 -21.89
C GLU A 1214 -21.07 15.28 -23.41
N ARG A 1215 -19.98 15.91 -23.87
CA ARG A 1215 -19.58 15.93 -25.29
C ARG A 1215 -19.27 14.54 -25.84
N GLU A 1216 -18.68 13.67 -25.03
CA GLU A 1216 -18.35 12.31 -25.46
C GLU A 1216 -19.61 11.44 -25.52
N VAL A 1217 -20.52 11.60 -24.56
CA VAL A 1217 -21.83 10.94 -24.57
C VAL A 1217 -22.65 11.40 -25.78
N ILE A 1218 -22.70 12.72 -26.06
CA ILE A 1218 -23.36 13.28 -27.26
C ILE A 1218 -22.73 12.72 -28.54
N SER A 1219 -21.40 12.63 -28.60
CA SER A 1219 -20.68 12.07 -29.75
C SER A 1219 -21.02 10.59 -29.95
N PHE A 1220 -21.15 9.82 -28.87
CA PHE A 1220 -21.59 8.43 -28.93
C PHE A 1220 -23.04 8.29 -29.40
N LEU A 1221 -23.96 9.16 -28.93
CA LEU A 1221 -25.37 9.12 -29.34
C LEU A 1221 -25.55 9.28 -30.86
N GLN A 1222 -24.63 9.98 -31.53
CA GLN A 1222 -24.61 10.09 -32.99
C GLN A 1222 -24.28 8.77 -33.70
N CYS A 1223 -23.69 7.79 -33.01
CA CYS A 1223 -23.41 6.45 -33.53
C CYS A 1223 -24.66 5.57 -33.61
N LEU A 1224 -25.69 5.81 -32.78
CA LEU A 1224 -26.88 4.96 -32.65
C LEU A 1224 -27.58 4.60 -33.98
N PRO A 1225 -27.71 5.50 -34.98
CA PRO A 1225 -28.31 5.14 -36.27
C PRO A 1225 -27.56 4.03 -37.01
N TYR A 1226 -26.28 3.82 -36.72
CA TYR A 1226 -25.39 2.87 -37.39
C TYR A 1226 -25.18 1.56 -36.59
N ILE A 1227 -25.75 1.45 -35.39
CA ILE A 1227 -25.58 0.30 -34.48
C ILE A 1227 -26.81 -0.63 -34.58
N SER A 1228 -26.58 -1.95 -34.60
CA SER A 1228 -27.67 -2.95 -34.61
C SER A 1228 -28.09 -3.45 -33.23
N GLN A 1229 -27.16 -3.58 -32.29
CA GLN A 1229 -27.42 -3.94 -30.89
C GLN A 1229 -26.42 -3.20 -30.00
N LEU A 1230 -26.86 -2.70 -28.85
CA LEU A 1230 -25.99 -2.10 -27.84
C LEU A 1230 -25.89 -3.01 -26.62
N ARG A 1231 -24.67 -3.35 -26.19
CA ARG A 1231 -24.37 -4.17 -25.00
C ARG A 1231 -23.56 -3.33 -24.01
N TYR A 1232 -23.69 -3.58 -22.70
CA TYR A 1232 -22.93 -2.86 -21.68
C TYR A 1232 -22.42 -3.85 -20.63
N LEU A 1233 -21.10 -3.92 -20.41
CA LEU A 1233 -20.50 -4.74 -19.35
C LEU A 1233 -20.60 -3.93 -18.04
N ASN A 1234 -21.31 -4.45 -17.03
CA ASN A 1234 -21.73 -3.75 -15.78
C ASN A 1234 -22.98 -2.86 -15.89
N PHE A 1235 -24.05 -3.38 -16.47
CA PHE A 1235 -25.35 -2.70 -16.62
C PHE A 1235 -25.90 -2.09 -15.30
N TRP A 1236 -25.52 -2.62 -14.13
CA TRP A 1236 -25.99 -2.15 -12.82
C TRP A 1236 -25.35 -0.85 -12.33
N ILE A 1237 -24.10 -0.54 -12.72
CA ILE A 1237 -23.40 0.69 -12.29
C ILE A 1237 -23.91 1.91 -13.08
N PHE A 1238 -24.20 1.73 -14.37
CA PHE A 1238 -24.69 2.80 -15.23
C PHE A 1238 -26.08 3.33 -14.82
N ILE A 1239 -26.99 2.46 -14.36
CA ILE A 1239 -28.31 2.87 -13.87
C ILE A 1239 -28.21 3.59 -12.52
N PHE A 1240 -27.30 3.19 -11.62
CA PHE A 1240 -27.20 3.80 -10.29
C PHE A 1240 -26.52 5.17 -10.28
N GLN A 1241 -25.52 5.41 -11.14
CA GLN A 1241 -24.79 6.69 -11.16
C GLN A 1241 -25.50 7.81 -11.92
N ASN A 1242 -26.35 7.51 -12.91
CA ASN A 1242 -26.97 8.53 -13.77
C ASN A 1242 -28.45 8.81 -13.50
N PHE A 1243 -29.03 8.29 -12.42
CA PHE A 1243 -30.44 8.55 -12.09
C PHE A 1243 -30.72 9.96 -11.55
N ASN A 1244 -29.69 10.79 -11.31
CA ASN A 1244 -29.86 12.07 -10.60
C ASN A 1244 -29.59 13.36 -11.40
N GLN A 1245 -29.25 13.36 -12.70
CA GLN A 1245 -28.91 14.66 -13.33
C GLN A 1245 -29.37 15.03 -14.74
N TYR A 1246 -30.03 14.19 -15.55
CA TYR A 1246 -30.59 14.71 -16.82
C TYR A 1246 -31.94 14.08 -17.20
N HIS A 1247 -32.95 14.95 -17.32
CA HIS A 1247 -34.21 14.67 -18.02
C HIS A 1247 -33.92 14.50 -19.53
N PHE A 1248 -33.44 13.32 -19.95
CA PHE A 1248 -33.55 12.87 -21.33
C PHE A 1248 -34.41 11.61 -21.38
N ILE A 1249 -35.69 11.83 -21.68
CA ILE A 1249 -36.66 10.79 -21.96
C ILE A 1249 -36.38 10.26 -23.37
N PHE A 1250 -35.90 9.01 -23.50
CA PHE A 1250 -36.47 7.91 -24.31
C PHE A 1250 -35.46 6.91 -24.93
N TYR A 1251 -35.87 5.63 -24.86
CA TYR A 1251 -35.53 4.46 -25.70
C TYR A 1251 -34.21 3.69 -25.47
N PHE A 1252 -34.16 2.89 -24.41
CA PHE A 1252 -33.56 1.54 -24.43
C PHE A 1252 -34.48 0.55 -23.70
N VAL A 1253 -35.71 0.38 -24.21
CA VAL A 1253 -36.61 -0.70 -23.80
C VAL A 1253 -36.88 -1.58 -25.02
N ASN A 1254 -36.68 -2.89 -24.83
CA ASN A 1254 -36.99 -4.01 -25.72
C ASN A 1254 -36.05 -4.28 -26.91
N VAL A 1255 -34.99 -5.07 -26.65
CA VAL A 1255 -34.70 -6.24 -27.49
C VAL A 1255 -34.17 -7.40 -26.60
N THR A 1256 -34.89 -8.52 -26.61
CA THR A 1256 -34.50 -9.90 -26.23
C THR A 1256 -34.16 -10.24 -24.76
N ASN A 1257 -35.12 -10.75 -23.99
CA ASN A 1257 -35.43 -12.19 -23.92
C ASN A 1257 -36.43 -12.49 -22.80
N MET A 1258 -37.67 -12.77 -23.21
CA MET A 1258 -38.71 -13.36 -22.38
C MET A 1258 -38.62 -14.88 -22.56
N TYR A 1259 -38.23 -15.62 -21.52
CA TYR A 1259 -38.54 -17.05 -21.40
C TYR A 1259 -38.78 -17.38 -19.92
N CYS A 1260 -39.94 -18.03 -19.68
CA CYS A 1260 -40.36 -18.77 -18.48
C CYS A 1260 -40.75 -17.92 -17.25
N PHE A 1261 -41.92 -18.03 -16.60
CA PHE A 1261 -43.05 -18.96 -16.66
C PHE A 1261 -44.28 -18.29 -15.97
N LYS A 1262 -45.46 -18.40 -16.59
CA LYS A 1262 -46.84 -18.07 -16.14
C LYS A 1262 -47.23 -16.62 -15.82
#